data_AF-A0A5J4VWA6-F1
#
_entry.id   AF-A0A5J4VWA6-F1
#
_cell.length_a   1.000
_cell.length_b   1.000
_cell.length_c   1.000
_cell.angle_alpha   90.00
_cell.angle_beta   90.00
_cell.angle_gamma   90.00
#
_symmetry.space_group_name_H-M   'P 1'
#
loop_
_entity.id
_entity.type
_entity.pdbx_description
1 polymer ?
#
loop_
_entity_poly.entity_id
_entity_poly.type
_entity_poly.pdbx_seq_one_letter_code
_entity_poly.pdbx_strand_id
1 'polypeptide(L)'
;MTEKGSEFGKKSDETIRFGETPRSMAANAEARIALEQQINKLRDENDALRREKKELEQKYKEQIIAIEAQLQEEKESHEESEDKVSKYEELLRNEKKEKMKLVDELQAEKNEKSRSIKREKDTNDRLIENEKEKQKIEQTLRYESEEKKEVVEKLEDSEKKKKNEISKRKNIENEKSKFQLENEQLKEENERNKHQLEQEMNLRRQFEAQYLVELEEKENLIIEYEQRIDLIQKECKEKTEQEKLKRNEAELNLMKERDEKLIQVKRAEVSEVTISKQNEKILQLQNESKENLEQFQNEKQRADRESKSKQDEESRRKDAEKENYSLKEQNWILQRENERMKYENCRIKEKFGEKTVDEEMQMIESVEKQKDGQIQSLKEDITKEQDQKKREQEEKLRIGEELQRQKDENQRQQLEIRRAQEELEKERNEKQRLVERAQKAEETVRRVEQERDRKKQQKNDEIKKLKDENEKMKKIKNEIDIPIAIINPDPPEIEVNDADGEMKQIILKSGKTNTISLAQVLENGIYQMELEFNKNKEGNFAVGIVKDSYNIPSGTNAYDNTPQQHIALFSGKEWINGGVKHKGQVTSGNTGFIGNQIIKLEYDSEKGTVILFVDGIQQPVYVQGIKEKVRFIIYMVHTGCICTIRSLKKLVAPTSGHVENEKAIQW
;
A
#
# COMPACT_ATOMS: atom_id res chain seq x y z
N MET A 1 -5.58 138.54 62.47
CA MET A 1 -5.88 137.65 63.61
C MET A 1 -4.55 137.13 64.12
N THR A 2 -4.14 137.27 65.39
CA THR A 2 -4.67 138.07 66.51
C THR A 2 -3.63 138.11 67.66
N GLU A 3 -3.44 139.28 68.30
CA GLU A 3 -3.14 139.56 69.74
C GLU A 3 -2.31 138.59 70.62
N LYS A 4 -1.40 138.99 71.56
CA LYS A 4 -1.01 140.26 72.26
C LYS A 4 0.55 140.28 72.46
N GLY A 5 1.29 141.22 73.09
CA GLY A 5 1.03 142.41 73.95
C GLY A 5 1.31 142.11 75.46
N SER A 6 2.03 142.89 76.29
CA SER A 6 2.87 144.13 76.23
C SER A 6 3.91 144.07 77.42
N GLU A 7 4.60 145.05 78.08
CA GLU A 7 4.78 146.53 78.18
C GLU A 7 6.03 146.79 79.14
N PHE A 8 6.56 147.92 79.67
CA PHE A 8 6.36 149.40 79.64
C PHE A 8 7.62 150.18 80.21
N GLY A 9 8.26 151.11 79.46
CA GLY A 9 8.94 152.33 79.99
C GLY A 9 10.34 152.22 80.68
N LYS A 10 11.03 153.33 81.07
CA LYS A 10 10.92 154.80 80.78
C LYS A 10 12.25 155.55 81.16
N LYS A 11 12.38 156.88 80.89
CA LYS A 11 13.64 157.69 81.01
C LYS A 11 13.65 158.82 82.08
N SER A 12 14.86 159.22 82.53
CA SER A 12 15.35 160.60 82.83
C SER A 12 16.89 160.65 82.59
N ASP A 13 17.69 161.73 82.47
CA ASP A 13 17.57 163.21 82.65
C ASP A 13 17.71 163.70 84.14
N GLU A 14 18.39 164.79 84.56
CA GLU A 14 19.16 165.90 83.90
C GLU A 14 20.28 166.53 84.84
N THR A 15 20.77 167.79 84.66
CA THR A 15 22.14 168.28 85.03
C THR A 15 22.20 169.74 85.62
N ILE A 16 23.36 170.23 86.17
CA ILE A 16 24.01 171.60 86.01
C ILE A 16 24.99 172.11 87.15
N ARG A 17 26.09 172.73 86.66
CA ARG A 17 27.26 173.55 87.12
C ARG A 17 27.32 174.45 88.41
N PHE A 18 28.55 174.46 89.01
CA PHE A 18 29.52 175.57 89.32
C PHE A 18 29.13 177.02 89.77
N GLY A 19 29.94 177.59 90.69
CA GLY A 19 29.94 179.01 91.14
C GLY A 19 31.33 179.47 91.68
N GLU A 20 31.54 180.77 91.97
CA GLU A 20 32.86 181.46 91.89
C GLU A 20 32.91 182.85 92.64
N THR A 21 34.02 183.61 92.89
CA THR A 21 35.50 183.46 92.65
C THR A 21 36.47 184.10 93.72
N PRO A 22 36.62 185.45 93.92
CA PRO A 22 37.99 186.06 93.90
C PRO A 22 38.46 187.06 95.00
N ARG A 23 39.71 186.90 95.49
CA ARG A 23 40.75 187.91 95.90
C ARG A 23 42.05 187.12 96.25
N SER A 24 43.32 187.55 96.07
CA SER A 24 43.94 188.88 95.85
C SER A 24 45.33 188.79 95.15
N MET A 25 45.76 189.88 94.50
CA MET A 25 47.12 190.33 94.10
C MET A 25 48.23 189.40 93.53
N ALA A 26 48.58 189.65 92.27
CA ALA A 26 49.93 189.97 91.76
C ALA A 26 51.15 189.05 92.02
N ALA A 27 51.25 187.93 91.29
CA ALA A 27 52.52 187.20 91.06
C ALA A 27 52.55 186.35 89.75
N ASN A 28 51.61 186.56 88.82
CA ASN A 28 51.03 185.44 88.07
C ASN A 28 51.04 185.62 86.52
N ALA A 29 52.23 185.76 85.93
CA ALA A 29 52.42 185.91 84.48
C ALA A 29 52.91 184.61 83.79
N GLU A 30 54.08 184.10 84.20
CA GLU A 30 54.76 182.99 83.51
C GLU A 30 53.95 181.67 83.55
N ALA A 31 53.24 181.42 84.66
CA ALA A 31 52.39 180.24 84.84
C ALA A 31 51.26 180.13 83.79
N ARG A 32 50.80 181.26 83.21
CA ARG A 32 49.76 181.23 82.16
C ARG A 32 50.28 180.69 80.83
N ILE A 33 51.50 181.07 80.44
CA ILE A 33 52.08 180.68 79.14
C ILE A 33 52.34 179.16 79.11
N ALA A 34 52.86 178.59 80.21
CA ALA A 34 53.07 177.15 80.34
C ALA A 34 51.73 176.37 80.28
N LEU A 35 50.69 176.85 80.96
CA LEU A 35 49.36 176.24 80.94
C LEU A 35 48.72 176.26 79.54
N GLU A 36 48.89 177.35 78.79
CA GLU A 36 48.30 177.53 77.46
C GLU A 36 48.98 176.64 76.40
N GLN A 37 50.29 176.42 76.51
CA GLN A 37 51.00 175.40 75.71
C GLN A 37 50.50 173.97 76.02
N GLN A 38 50.28 173.66 77.31
CA GLN A 38 49.76 172.35 77.73
C GLN A 38 48.33 172.10 77.21
N ILE A 39 47.47 173.13 77.22
CA ILE A 39 46.10 173.06 76.67
C ILE A 39 46.10 172.75 75.18
N ASN A 40 46.99 173.36 74.39
CA ASN A 40 47.06 173.07 72.95
C ASN A 40 47.58 171.66 72.66
N LYS A 41 48.62 171.19 73.36
CA LYS A 41 49.10 169.80 73.22
C LYS A 41 48.01 168.76 73.53
N LEU A 42 47.19 169.02 74.55
CA LEU A 42 46.05 168.16 74.92
C LEU A 42 44.89 168.19 73.91
N ARG A 43 44.78 169.24 73.07
CA ARG A 43 43.84 169.30 71.93
C ARG A 43 44.35 168.46 70.76
N ASP A 44 45.62 168.62 70.39
CA ASP A 44 46.24 167.86 69.31
C ASP A 44 46.21 166.35 69.61
N GLU A 45 46.47 165.96 70.86
CA GLU A 45 46.32 164.57 71.34
C GLU A 45 44.85 164.10 71.28
N ASN A 46 43.87 164.94 71.64
CA ASN A 46 42.45 164.59 71.52
C ASN A 46 42.03 164.35 70.06
N ASP A 47 42.42 165.24 69.15
CA ASP A 47 42.05 165.13 67.73
C ASP A 47 42.91 164.08 66.98
N ALA A 48 44.04 163.65 67.54
CA ALA A 48 44.71 162.41 67.14
C ALA A 48 43.91 161.17 67.59
N LEU A 49 43.59 161.05 68.88
CA LEU A 49 42.81 159.94 69.45
C LEU A 49 41.42 159.80 68.81
N ARG A 50 40.79 160.91 68.39
CA ARG A 50 39.53 160.91 67.64
C ARG A 50 39.67 160.33 66.23
N ARG A 51 40.81 160.56 65.55
CA ARG A 51 41.11 159.95 64.24
C ARG A 51 41.39 158.46 64.39
N GLU A 52 42.26 158.09 65.33
CA GLU A 52 42.58 156.70 65.63
C GLU A 52 41.34 155.90 66.04
N LYS A 53 40.49 156.45 66.91
CA LYS A 53 39.18 155.86 67.25
C LYS A 53 38.31 155.64 66.01
N LYS A 54 38.25 156.62 65.10
CA LYS A 54 37.42 156.51 63.88
C LYS A 54 37.96 155.46 62.91
N GLU A 55 39.28 155.33 62.78
CA GLU A 55 39.92 154.26 62.01
C GLU A 55 39.70 152.88 62.63
N LEU A 56 39.73 152.77 63.96
CA LEU A 56 39.38 151.53 64.66
C LEU A 56 37.90 151.17 64.49
N GLU A 57 36.98 152.13 64.66
CA GLU A 57 35.54 151.93 64.40
C GLU A 57 35.27 151.52 62.94
N GLN A 58 36.05 152.02 61.98
CA GLN A 58 35.96 151.59 60.58
C GLN A 58 36.51 150.18 60.37
N LYS A 59 37.71 149.87 60.87
CA LYS A 59 38.30 148.51 60.82
C LYS A 59 37.41 147.46 61.46
N TYR A 60 36.78 147.76 62.59
CA TYR A 60 35.82 146.85 63.22
C TYR A 60 34.55 146.66 62.39
N LYS A 61 34.04 147.69 61.70
CA LYS A 61 32.91 147.54 60.76
C LYS A 61 33.29 146.71 59.54
N GLU A 62 34.47 146.92 58.98
CA GLU A 62 34.99 146.14 57.85
C GLU A 62 35.19 144.66 58.24
N GLN A 63 35.66 144.39 59.47
CA GLN A 63 35.71 143.03 60.03
C GLN A 63 34.33 142.41 60.25
N ILE A 64 33.36 143.16 60.79
CA ILE A 64 31.98 142.68 60.97
C ILE A 64 31.37 142.29 59.62
N ILE A 65 31.48 143.15 58.61
CA ILE A 65 30.96 142.88 57.24
C ILE A 65 31.64 141.64 56.63
N ALA A 66 32.94 141.47 56.83
CA ALA A 66 33.66 140.29 56.34
C ALA A 66 33.21 138.98 57.04
N ILE A 67 32.96 139.02 58.36
CA ILE A 67 32.46 137.88 59.13
C ILE A 67 31.00 137.56 58.77
N GLU A 68 30.16 138.59 58.58
CA GLU A 68 28.76 138.43 58.13
C GLU A 68 28.68 137.79 56.73
N ALA A 69 29.59 138.16 55.82
CA ALA A 69 29.70 137.54 54.49
C ALA A 69 30.14 136.07 54.57
N GLN A 70 31.19 135.76 55.35
CA GLN A 70 31.65 134.37 55.55
C GLN A 70 30.57 133.48 56.18
N LEU A 71 29.84 134.00 57.17
CA LEU A 71 28.72 133.31 57.80
C LEU A 71 27.52 133.11 56.85
N GLN A 72 27.42 133.88 55.77
CA GLN A 72 26.40 133.68 54.74
C GLN A 72 26.85 132.63 53.71
N GLU A 73 28.09 132.68 53.22
CA GLU A 73 28.68 131.64 52.36
C GLU A 73 28.67 130.26 53.05
N GLU A 74 28.96 130.20 54.36
CA GLU A 74 28.93 128.95 55.14
C GLU A 74 27.51 128.37 55.24
N LYS A 75 26.48 129.20 55.40
CA LYS A 75 25.07 128.74 55.41
C LYS A 75 24.62 128.23 54.05
N GLU A 76 24.91 128.97 52.98
CA GLU A 76 24.53 128.58 51.62
C GLU A 76 25.22 127.27 51.23
N SER A 77 26.48 127.09 51.62
CA SER A 77 27.22 125.82 51.50
C SER A 77 26.61 124.69 52.34
N HIS A 78 26.17 124.96 53.57
CA HIS A 78 25.49 123.99 54.44
C HIS A 78 24.15 123.53 53.83
N GLU A 79 23.30 124.48 53.41
CA GLU A 79 22.00 124.21 52.80
C GLU A 79 22.15 123.42 51.50
N GLU A 80 23.11 123.80 50.63
CA GLU A 80 23.50 123.00 49.47
C GLU A 80 23.97 121.58 49.81
N SER A 81 24.57 121.36 50.99
CA SER A 81 25.06 120.04 51.43
C SER A 81 23.94 119.16 51.97
N GLU A 82 23.02 119.71 52.76
CA GLU A 82 21.83 119.01 53.27
C GLU A 82 20.91 118.60 52.12
N ASP A 83 20.71 119.50 51.15
CA ASP A 83 19.87 119.27 49.98
C ASP A 83 20.47 118.21 49.02
N LYS A 84 21.79 117.98 49.08
CA LYS A 84 22.46 116.82 48.42
C LYS A 84 22.30 115.54 49.23
N VAL A 85 22.48 115.58 50.55
CA VAL A 85 22.30 114.42 51.44
C VAL A 85 20.87 113.88 51.35
N SER A 86 19.86 114.75 51.43
CA SER A 86 18.43 114.39 51.31
C SER A 86 18.13 113.61 50.03
N LYS A 87 18.66 114.06 48.88
CA LYS A 87 18.49 113.37 47.58
C LYS A 87 19.18 112.01 47.54
N TYR A 88 20.36 111.87 48.15
CA TYR A 88 21.03 110.56 48.28
C TYR A 88 20.28 109.61 49.22
N GLU A 89 19.70 110.11 50.32
CA GLU A 89 18.86 109.29 51.21
C GLU A 89 17.59 108.80 50.51
N GLU A 90 16.91 109.64 49.71
CA GLU A 90 15.74 109.22 48.95
C GLU A 90 16.08 108.16 47.89
N LEU A 91 17.18 108.35 47.14
CA LEU A 91 17.67 107.34 46.18
C LEU A 91 17.96 106.01 46.88
N LEU A 92 18.69 106.02 47.99
CA LEU A 92 18.99 104.82 48.78
C LEU A 92 17.73 104.16 49.34
N ARG A 93 16.71 104.95 49.69
CA ARG A 93 15.41 104.48 50.18
C ARG A 93 14.58 103.84 49.07
N ASN A 94 14.70 104.31 47.83
CA ASN A 94 14.04 103.73 46.67
C ASN A 94 14.75 102.45 46.19
N GLU A 95 16.08 102.42 46.12
CA GLU A 95 16.84 101.17 45.89
C GLU A 95 16.47 100.07 46.90
N LYS A 96 16.33 100.41 48.18
CA LYS A 96 15.93 99.46 49.23
C LYS A 96 14.52 98.89 49.01
N LYS A 97 13.58 99.67 48.45
CA LYS A 97 12.24 99.17 48.09
C LYS A 97 12.31 98.21 46.90
N GLU A 98 13.11 98.50 45.88
CA GLU A 98 13.25 97.64 44.70
C GLU A 98 13.97 96.33 45.03
N LYS A 99 15.05 96.41 45.82
CA LYS A 99 15.75 95.22 46.35
C LYS A 99 14.83 94.36 47.23
N MET A 100 13.89 94.94 47.97
CA MET A 100 12.87 94.18 48.70
C MET A 100 11.92 93.42 47.77
N LYS A 101 11.35 94.10 46.75
CA LYS A 101 10.47 93.46 45.76
C LYS A 101 11.14 92.28 45.06
N LEU A 102 12.39 92.45 44.62
CA LEU A 102 13.17 91.38 43.98
C LEU A 102 13.39 90.17 44.90
N VAL A 103 13.52 90.38 46.20
CA VAL A 103 13.62 89.29 47.20
C VAL A 103 12.27 88.59 47.39
N ASP A 104 11.17 89.34 47.45
CA ASP A 104 9.82 88.77 47.55
C ASP A 104 9.44 87.95 46.30
N GLU A 105 9.78 88.46 45.10
CA GLU A 105 9.59 87.78 43.81
C GLU A 105 10.43 86.50 43.70
N LEU A 106 11.73 86.54 44.05
CA LEU A 106 12.60 85.35 44.10
C LEU A 106 12.07 84.30 45.09
N GLN A 107 11.55 84.74 46.24
CA GLN A 107 10.98 83.83 47.24
C GLN A 107 9.64 83.25 46.77
N ALA A 108 8.84 83.98 46.00
CA ALA A 108 7.63 83.47 45.36
C ALA A 108 7.96 82.41 44.29
N GLU A 109 8.89 82.69 43.37
CA GLU A 109 9.33 81.74 42.33
C GLU A 109 9.89 80.45 42.97
N LYS A 110 10.74 80.59 44.00
CA LYS A 110 11.31 79.45 44.74
C LYS A 110 10.23 78.58 45.39
N ASN A 111 9.17 79.20 45.92
CA ASN A 111 8.03 78.48 46.49
C ASN A 111 7.19 77.77 45.42
N GLU A 112 6.96 78.40 44.26
CA GLU A 112 6.28 77.78 43.12
C GLU A 112 7.07 76.60 42.54
N LYS A 113 8.38 76.78 42.33
CA LYS A 113 9.28 75.73 41.85
C LYS A 113 9.30 74.52 42.78
N SER A 114 9.33 74.76 44.10
CA SER A 114 9.20 73.72 45.12
C SER A 114 7.85 72.98 45.06
N ARG A 115 6.74 73.70 44.85
CA ARG A 115 5.42 73.09 44.59
C ARG A 115 5.40 72.26 43.31
N SER A 116 6.06 72.72 42.24
CA SER A 116 6.13 71.99 40.96
C SER A 116 6.88 70.67 41.11
N ILE A 117 8.08 70.69 41.72
CA ILE A 117 8.89 69.49 42.00
C ILE A 117 8.09 68.49 42.85
N LYS A 118 7.29 68.96 43.81
CA LYS A 118 6.42 68.07 44.59
C LYS A 118 5.33 67.42 43.73
N ARG A 119 4.61 68.18 42.88
CA ARG A 119 3.60 67.62 41.96
C ARG A 119 4.22 66.55 41.04
N GLU A 120 5.39 66.86 40.48
CA GLU A 120 6.14 65.99 39.57
C GLU A 120 6.51 64.66 40.26
N LYS A 121 7.02 64.73 41.50
CA LYS A 121 7.26 63.54 42.31
C LYS A 121 5.97 62.77 42.61
N ASP A 122 4.92 63.45 43.09
CA ASP A 122 3.62 62.83 43.40
C ASP A 122 3.00 62.15 42.16
N THR A 123 3.28 62.63 40.93
CA THR A 123 2.90 61.94 39.68
C THR A 123 3.81 60.77 39.32
N ASN A 124 5.12 60.86 39.55
CA ASN A 124 6.06 59.77 39.27
C ASN A 124 5.85 58.58 40.21
N ASP A 125 5.61 58.83 41.51
CA ASP A 125 5.32 57.79 42.49
C ASP A 125 4.04 57.01 42.12
N ARG A 126 3.01 57.70 41.57
CA ARG A 126 1.79 57.05 41.01
C ARG A 126 2.06 56.23 39.76
N LEU A 127 2.93 56.68 38.86
CA LEU A 127 3.31 55.90 37.67
C LEU A 127 4.04 54.60 38.06
N ILE A 128 4.91 54.67 39.07
CA ILE A 128 5.61 53.50 39.64
C ILE A 128 4.61 52.53 40.30
N GLU A 129 3.55 53.02 40.92
CA GLU A 129 2.50 52.17 41.51
C GLU A 129 1.64 51.49 40.45
N ASN A 130 1.15 52.24 39.44
CA ASN A 130 0.40 51.70 38.31
C ASN A 130 1.20 50.62 37.54
N GLU A 131 2.50 50.82 37.33
CA GLU A 131 3.34 49.85 36.63
C GLU A 131 3.53 48.56 37.44
N LYS A 132 3.56 48.63 38.79
CA LYS A 132 3.56 47.43 39.66
C LYS A 132 2.25 46.67 39.59
N GLU A 133 1.10 47.35 39.51
CA GLU A 133 -0.19 46.68 39.32
C GLU A 133 -0.28 46.01 37.95
N LYS A 134 0.14 46.71 36.89
CA LYS A 134 0.25 46.16 35.53
C LYS A 134 1.14 44.91 35.48
N GLN A 135 2.29 44.91 36.16
CA GLN A 135 3.17 43.73 36.24
C GLN A 135 2.51 42.54 36.97
N LYS A 136 1.76 42.78 38.07
CA LYS A 136 0.98 41.72 38.72
C LYS A 136 -0.09 41.13 37.80
N ILE A 137 -0.82 41.99 37.08
CA ILE A 137 -1.87 41.56 36.15
C ILE A 137 -1.27 40.75 34.99
N GLU A 138 -0.14 41.20 34.42
CA GLU A 138 0.55 40.45 33.38
C GLU A 138 1.07 39.09 33.89
N GLN A 139 1.59 39.02 35.12
CA GLN A 139 2.04 37.77 35.72
C GLN A 139 0.89 36.77 35.92
N THR A 140 -0.27 37.23 36.41
CA THR A 140 -1.48 36.39 36.53
C THR A 140 -1.96 35.91 35.17
N LEU A 141 -2.02 36.80 34.16
CA LEU A 141 -2.41 36.43 32.80
C LEU A 141 -1.43 35.43 32.15
N ARG A 142 -0.14 35.51 32.46
CA ARG A 142 0.86 34.50 32.03
C ARG A 142 0.54 33.14 32.64
N TYR A 143 0.37 33.03 33.96
CA TYR A 143 0.00 31.76 34.61
C TYR A 143 -1.30 31.18 34.06
N GLU A 144 -2.36 32.00 33.92
CA GLU A 144 -3.61 31.57 33.29
C GLU A 144 -3.42 31.07 31.85
N SER A 145 -2.55 31.71 31.05
CA SER A 145 -2.27 31.29 29.68
C SER A 145 -1.49 29.96 29.61
N GLU A 146 -0.66 29.69 30.62
CA GLU A 146 0.20 28.52 30.72
C GLU A 146 -0.58 27.30 31.21
N GLU A 147 -1.45 27.47 32.22
CA GLU A 147 -2.44 26.47 32.63
C GLU A 147 -3.39 26.10 31.47
N LYS A 148 -3.91 27.11 30.74
CA LYS A 148 -4.77 26.87 29.57
C LYS A 148 -4.03 26.13 28.45
N LYS A 149 -2.74 26.39 28.22
CA LYS A 149 -1.90 25.60 27.29
C LYS A 149 -1.76 24.15 27.75
N GLU A 150 -1.43 23.92 29.02
CA GLU A 150 -1.23 22.57 29.56
C GLU A 150 -2.51 21.72 29.48
N VAL A 151 -3.68 22.34 29.69
CA VAL A 151 -4.99 21.70 29.47
C VAL A 151 -5.24 21.37 28.00
N VAL A 152 -4.90 22.27 27.06
CA VAL A 152 -5.02 22.01 25.61
C VAL A 152 -4.10 20.88 25.18
N GLU A 153 -2.84 20.86 25.61
CA GLU A 153 -1.88 19.79 25.29
C GLU A 153 -2.36 18.42 25.81
N LYS A 154 -2.85 18.36 27.06
CA LYS A 154 -3.48 17.15 27.63
C LYS A 154 -4.71 16.69 26.84
N LEU A 155 -5.49 17.61 26.26
CA LEU A 155 -6.64 17.29 25.42
C LEU A 155 -6.22 16.78 24.04
N GLU A 156 -5.30 17.45 23.35
CA GLU A 156 -4.78 17.01 22.05
C GLU A 156 -4.14 15.61 22.14
N ASP A 157 -3.36 15.36 23.18
CA ASP A 157 -2.71 14.06 23.37
C ASP A 157 -3.72 12.96 23.76
N SER A 158 -4.84 13.32 24.42
CA SER A 158 -6.00 12.45 24.65
C SER A 158 -6.76 12.13 23.36
N GLU A 159 -6.99 13.11 22.48
CA GLU A 159 -7.58 12.90 21.16
C GLU A 159 -6.70 12.04 20.26
N LYS A 160 -5.39 12.27 20.27
CA LYS A 160 -4.38 11.48 19.55
C LYS A 160 -4.39 10.02 20.01
N LYS A 161 -4.48 9.76 21.32
CA LYS A 161 -4.65 8.42 21.89
C LYS A 161 -5.97 7.78 21.44
N LYS A 162 -7.11 8.50 21.51
CA LYS A 162 -8.42 8.02 21.02
C LYS A 162 -8.41 7.70 19.52
N LYS A 163 -7.80 8.55 18.70
CA LYS A 163 -7.70 8.40 17.24
C LYS A 163 -6.86 7.18 16.85
N ASN A 164 -5.75 6.95 17.54
CA ASN A 164 -4.93 5.76 17.37
C ASN A 164 -5.68 4.48 17.77
N GLU A 165 -6.42 4.51 18.87
CA GLU A 165 -7.27 3.40 19.34
C GLU A 165 -8.41 3.08 18.36
N ILE A 166 -9.10 4.10 17.82
CA ILE A 166 -10.11 3.93 16.77
C ILE A 166 -9.49 3.30 15.51
N SER A 167 -8.27 3.69 15.13
CA SER A 167 -7.56 3.10 13.99
C SER A 167 -7.22 1.62 14.22
N LYS A 168 -6.76 1.26 15.43
CA LYS A 168 -6.52 -0.14 15.82
C LYS A 168 -7.82 -0.97 15.73
N ARG A 169 -8.92 -0.46 16.29
CA ARG A 169 -10.22 -1.14 16.26
C ARG A 169 -10.70 -1.39 14.84
N LYS A 170 -10.60 -0.39 13.94
CA LYS A 170 -10.94 -0.56 12.52
C LYS A 170 -10.09 -1.63 11.82
N ASN A 171 -8.80 -1.72 12.11
CA ASN A 171 -7.96 -2.78 11.55
C ASN A 171 -8.41 -4.16 12.04
N ILE A 172 -8.61 -4.33 13.36
CA ILE A 172 -9.07 -5.59 13.97
C ILE A 172 -10.47 -5.98 13.44
N GLU A 173 -11.36 -5.02 13.22
CA GLU A 173 -12.71 -5.22 12.67
C GLU A 173 -12.70 -5.61 11.19
N ASN A 174 -11.80 -5.02 10.40
CA ASN A 174 -11.54 -5.42 9.00
C ASN A 174 -10.93 -6.83 8.92
N GLU A 175 -9.94 -7.15 9.77
CA GLU A 175 -9.34 -8.48 9.86
C GLU A 175 -10.37 -9.53 10.29
N LYS A 176 -11.17 -9.25 11.32
CA LYS A 176 -12.29 -10.09 11.73
C LYS A 176 -13.28 -10.32 10.58
N SER A 177 -13.69 -9.27 9.86
CA SER A 177 -14.58 -9.40 8.70
C SER A 177 -13.98 -10.26 7.60
N LYS A 178 -12.67 -10.14 7.33
CA LYS A 178 -11.95 -10.99 6.38
C LYS A 178 -11.94 -12.45 6.83
N PHE A 179 -11.58 -12.72 8.10
CA PHE A 179 -11.58 -14.07 8.65
C PHE A 179 -12.98 -14.69 8.71
N GLN A 180 -14.04 -13.90 8.89
CA GLN A 180 -15.41 -14.40 8.81
C GLN A 180 -15.75 -14.85 7.38
N LEU A 181 -15.43 -14.05 6.36
CA LEU A 181 -15.63 -14.42 4.95
C LEU A 181 -14.82 -15.67 4.56
N GLU A 182 -13.56 -15.76 5.01
CA GLU A 182 -12.66 -16.88 4.77
C GLU A 182 -13.17 -18.18 5.44
N ASN A 183 -13.66 -18.11 6.69
CA ASN A 183 -14.29 -19.25 7.35
C ASN A 183 -15.62 -19.67 6.69
N GLU A 184 -16.41 -18.72 6.16
CA GLU A 184 -17.66 -19.02 5.47
C GLU A 184 -17.40 -19.74 4.13
N GLN A 185 -16.41 -19.27 3.36
CA GLN A 185 -15.94 -19.94 2.13
C GLN A 185 -15.40 -21.35 2.40
N LEU A 186 -14.56 -21.52 3.43
CA LEU A 186 -14.05 -22.83 3.85
C LEU A 186 -15.17 -23.76 4.33
N LYS A 187 -16.24 -23.23 4.93
CA LYS A 187 -17.41 -24.01 5.33
C LYS A 187 -18.23 -24.48 4.12
N GLU A 188 -18.45 -23.61 3.13
CA GLU A 188 -19.08 -23.98 1.86
C GLU A 188 -18.24 -25.00 1.07
N GLU A 189 -16.91 -24.91 1.12
CA GLU A 189 -16.00 -25.91 0.54
C GLU A 189 -16.07 -27.25 1.27
N ASN A 190 -16.05 -27.25 2.62
CA ASN A 190 -16.18 -28.49 3.40
C ASN A 190 -17.51 -29.20 3.17
N GLU A 191 -18.64 -28.48 3.08
CA GLU A 191 -19.94 -29.10 2.75
C GLU A 191 -20.01 -29.62 1.31
N ARG A 192 -19.34 -28.96 0.34
CA ARG A 192 -19.19 -29.49 -1.03
C ARG A 192 -18.35 -30.78 -1.06
N ASN A 193 -17.20 -30.79 -0.38
CA ASN A 193 -16.32 -31.95 -0.30
C ASN A 193 -17.00 -33.13 0.42
N LYS A 194 -17.77 -32.85 1.47
CA LYS A 194 -18.60 -33.83 2.18
C LYS A 194 -19.69 -34.41 1.29
N HIS A 195 -20.36 -33.60 0.47
CA HIS A 195 -21.35 -34.09 -0.49
C HIS A 195 -20.72 -34.95 -1.60
N GLN A 196 -19.54 -34.57 -2.11
CA GLN A 196 -18.77 -35.41 -3.05
C GLN A 196 -18.36 -36.75 -2.42
N LEU A 197 -17.86 -36.74 -1.18
CA LEU A 197 -17.54 -37.96 -0.45
C LEU A 197 -18.76 -38.87 -0.24
N GLU A 198 -19.94 -38.30 0.03
CA GLU A 198 -21.19 -39.05 0.16
C GLU A 198 -21.67 -39.63 -1.19
N GLN A 199 -21.47 -38.91 -2.30
CA GLN A 199 -21.68 -39.45 -3.65
C GLN A 199 -20.72 -40.62 -3.94
N GLU A 200 -19.42 -40.48 -3.67
CA GLU A 200 -18.44 -41.57 -3.82
C GLU A 200 -18.76 -42.78 -2.94
N MET A 201 -19.15 -42.57 -1.68
CA MET A 201 -19.54 -43.66 -0.78
C MET A 201 -20.77 -44.41 -1.29
N ASN A 202 -21.76 -43.71 -1.84
CA ASN A 202 -22.95 -44.34 -2.40
C ASN A 202 -22.65 -45.06 -3.73
N LEU A 203 -21.75 -44.53 -4.57
CA LEU A 203 -21.28 -45.21 -5.77
C LEU A 203 -20.46 -46.47 -5.43
N ARG A 204 -19.58 -46.41 -4.42
CA ARG A 204 -18.86 -47.59 -3.90
C ARG A 204 -19.83 -48.66 -3.39
N ARG A 205 -20.86 -48.29 -2.62
CA ARG A 205 -21.92 -49.22 -2.18
C ARG A 205 -22.68 -49.85 -3.33
N GLN A 206 -22.93 -49.12 -4.42
CA GLN A 206 -23.56 -49.67 -5.62
C GLN A 206 -22.67 -50.71 -6.31
N PHE A 207 -21.37 -50.43 -6.49
CA PHE A 207 -20.42 -51.41 -7.02
C PHE A 207 -20.24 -52.62 -6.10
N GLU A 208 -20.19 -52.42 -4.77
CA GLU A 208 -20.10 -53.49 -3.78
C GLU A 208 -21.34 -54.40 -3.82
N ALA A 209 -22.55 -53.82 -3.90
CA ALA A 209 -23.78 -54.59 -4.06
C ALA A 209 -23.85 -55.35 -5.39
N GLN A 210 -23.42 -54.74 -6.51
CA GLN A 210 -23.34 -55.40 -7.81
C GLN A 210 -22.35 -56.57 -7.78
N TYR A 211 -21.17 -56.39 -7.17
CA TYR A 211 -20.16 -57.42 -7.05
C TYR A 211 -20.61 -58.59 -6.16
N LEU A 212 -21.36 -58.31 -5.08
CA LEU A 212 -21.96 -59.35 -4.24
C LEU A 212 -23.01 -60.18 -4.99
N VAL A 213 -23.85 -59.54 -5.82
CA VAL A 213 -24.80 -60.26 -6.69
C VAL A 213 -24.06 -61.08 -7.76
N GLU A 214 -23.01 -60.53 -8.38
CA GLU A 214 -22.19 -61.26 -9.36
C GLU A 214 -21.44 -62.45 -8.73
N LEU A 215 -21.11 -62.39 -7.43
CA LEU A 215 -20.60 -63.54 -6.67
C LEU A 215 -21.69 -64.57 -6.38
N GLU A 216 -22.88 -64.14 -5.92
CA GLU A 216 -24.02 -65.04 -5.65
C GLU A 216 -24.47 -65.77 -6.93
N GLU A 217 -24.51 -65.10 -8.09
CA GLU A 217 -24.77 -65.72 -9.39
C GLU A 217 -23.73 -66.78 -9.75
N LYS A 218 -22.44 -66.51 -9.47
CA LYS A 218 -21.35 -67.47 -9.73
C LYS A 218 -21.37 -68.65 -8.76
N GLU A 219 -21.68 -68.44 -7.49
CA GLU A 219 -21.83 -69.53 -6.51
C GLU A 219 -23.02 -70.43 -6.87
N ASN A 220 -24.16 -69.86 -7.25
CA ASN A 220 -25.30 -70.62 -7.76
C ASN A 220 -24.95 -71.41 -9.04
N LEU A 221 -24.19 -70.82 -9.96
CA LEU A 221 -23.73 -71.49 -11.18
C LEU A 221 -22.73 -72.63 -10.89
N ILE A 222 -21.85 -72.47 -9.89
CA ILE A 222 -20.96 -73.55 -9.41
C ILE A 222 -21.81 -74.71 -8.86
N ILE A 223 -22.82 -74.40 -8.03
CA ILE A 223 -23.74 -75.40 -7.47
C ILE A 223 -24.52 -76.14 -8.58
N GLU A 224 -24.97 -75.45 -9.64
CA GLU A 224 -25.60 -76.10 -10.80
C GLU A 224 -24.63 -77.05 -11.52
N TYR A 225 -23.38 -76.62 -11.75
CA TYR A 225 -22.37 -77.46 -12.37
C TYR A 225 -22.00 -78.68 -11.51
N GLU A 226 -21.90 -78.54 -10.19
CA GLU A 226 -21.65 -79.65 -9.27
C GLU A 226 -22.81 -80.67 -9.29
N GLN A 227 -24.06 -80.22 -9.19
CA GLN A 227 -25.24 -81.09 -9.31
C GLN A 227 -25.28 -81.82 -10.67
N ARG A 228 -24.91 -81.14 -11.76
CA ARG A 228 -24.85 -81.72 -13.10
C ARG A 228 -23.72 -82.72 -13.27
N ILE A 229 -22.56 -82.49 -12.64
CA ILE A 229 -21.44 -83.43 -12.58
C ILE A 229 -21.86 -84.70 -11.81
N ASP A 230 -22.54 -84.56 -10.68
CA ASP A 230 -23.02 -85.70 -9.89
C ASP A 230 -24.10 -86.51 -10.63
N LEU A 231 -25.00 -85.84 -11.35
CA LEU A 231 -25.98 -86.51 -12.22
C LEU A 231 -25.29 -87.32 -13.34
N ILE A 232 -24.29 -86.73 -14.01
CA ILE A 232 -23.49 -87.42 -15.04
C ILE A 232 -22.71 -88.59 -14.44
N GLN A 233 -22.11 -88.44 -13.25
CA GLN A 233 -21.46 -89.54 -12.54
C GLN A 233 -22.44 -90.68 -12.22
N LYS A 234 -23.67 -90.35 -11.81
CA LYS A 234 -24.72 -91.33 -11.52
C LYS A 234 -25.16 -92.06 -12.79
N GLU A 235 -25.42 -91.35 -13.88
CA GLU A 235 -25.70 -91.97 -15.18
C GLU A 235 -24.57 -92.88 -15.66
N CYS A 236 -23.30 -92.47 -15.51
CA CYS A 236 -22.16 -93.30 -15.90
C CYS A 236 -22.04 -94.57 -15.05
N LYS A 237 -22.32 -94.49 -13.74
CA LYS A 237 -22.41 -95.66 -12.85
C LYS A 237 -23.55 -96.59 -13.29
N GLU A 238 -24.75 -96.05 -13.53
CA GLU A 238 -25.91 -96.83 -13.99
C GLU A 238 -25.69 -97.48 -15.37
N LYS A 239 -25.09 -96.77 -16.33
CA LYS A 239 -24.68 -97.33 -17.64
C LYS A 239 -23.66 -98.46 -17.48
N THR A 240 -22.66 -98.29 -16.60
CA THR A 240 -21.65 -99.33 -16.30
C THR A 240 -22.28 -100.59 -15.71
N GLU A 241 -23.24 -100.45 -14.78
CA GLU A 241 -23.97 -101.62 -14.24
C GLU A 241 -24.91 -102.26 -15.27
N GLN A 242 -25.55 -101.48 -16.15
CA GLN A 242 -26.34 -102.03 -17.25
C GLN A 242 -25.48 -102.79 -18.28
N GLU A 243 -24.25 -102.32 -18.56
CA GLU A 243 -23.30 -103.01 -19.43
C GLU A 243 -22.78 -104.30 -18.79
N LYS A 244 -22.47 -104.29 -17.49
CA LYS A 244 -22.18 -105.52 -16.72
C LYS A 244 -23.35 -106.50 -16.76
N LEU A 245 -24.59 -106.04 -16.59
CA LEU A 245 -25.78 -106.89 -16.64
C LEU A 245 -25.93 -107.55 -18.01
N LYS A 246 -25.91 -106.75 -19.09
CA LYS A 246 -25.97 -107.24 -20.49
C LYS A 246 -24.84 -108.23 -20.80
N ARG A 247 -23.64 -107.98 -20.27
CA ARG A 247 -22.49 -108.89 -20.40
C ARG A 247 -22.74 -110.22 -19.67
N ASN A 248 -23.23 -110.18 -18.44
CA ASN A 248 -23.56 -111.38 -17.66
C ASN A 248 -24.68 -112.19 -18.34
N GLU A 249 -25.68 -111.53 -18.91
CA GLU A 249 -26.75 -112.16 -19.70
C GLU A 249 -26.20 -112.81 -20.98
N ALA A 250 -25.28 -112.14 -21.68
CA ALA A 250 -24.62 -112.70 -22.87
C ALA A 250 -23.72 -113.89 -22.53
N GLU A 251 -22.95 -113.84 -21.44
CA GLU A 251 -22.12 -114.96 -20.96
C GLU A 251 -23.01 -116.14 -20.50
N LEU A 252 -24.14 -115.89 -19.85
CA LEU A 252 -25.14 -116.91 -19.49
C LEU A 252 -25.80 -117.55 -20.72
N ASN A 253 -26.12 -116.76 -21.76
CA ASN A 253 -26.69 -117.30 -22.99
C ASN A 253 -25.67 -118.10 -23.81
N LEU A 254 -24.41 -117.68 -23.85
CA LEU A 254 -23.29 -118.48 -24.39
C LEU A 254 -23.09 -119.79 -23.62
N MET A 255 -23.32 -119.80 -22.30
CA MET A 255 -23.29 -121.03 -21.50
C MET A 255 -24.43 -121.98 -21.89
N LYS A 256 -25.68 -121.49 -21.97
CA LYS A 256 -26.82 -122.29 -22.44
C LYS A 256 -26.60 -122.85 -23.85
N GLU A 257 -26.08 -122.04 -24.77
CA GLU A 257 -25.78 -122.47 -26.14
C GLU A 257 -24.70 -123.58 -26.17
N ARG A 258 -23.70 -123.51 -25.29
CA ARG A 258 -22.71 -124.58 -25.11
C ARG A 258 -23.34 -125.86 -24.54
N ASP A 259 -24.23 -125.74 -23.56
CA ASP A 259 -24.93 -126.89 -22.97
C ASP A 259 -25.89 -127.55 -23.97
N GLU A 260 -26.62 -126.76 -24.77
CA GLU A 260 -27.44 -127.28 -25.89
C GLU A 260 -26.58 -127.97 -26.95
N LYS A 261 -25.45 -127.37 -27.34
CA LYS A 261 -24.49 -128.01 -28.25
C LYS A 261 -23.93 -129.31 -27.67
N LEU A 262 -23.63 -129.36 -26.37
CA LEU A 262 -23.17 -130.58 -25.69
C LEU A 262 -24.26 -131.66 -25.64
N ILE A 263 -25.54 -131.28 -25.48
CA ILE A 263 -26.68 -132.20 -25.57
C ILE A 263 -26.83 -132.75 -26.99
N GLN A 264 -26.66 -131.91 -28.02
CA GLN A 264 -26.71 -132.36 -29.42
C GLN A 264 -25.53 -133.27 -29.78
N VAL A 265 -24.31 -132.99 -29.29
CA VAL A 265 -23.14 -133.88 -29.44
C VAL A 265 -23.42 -135.24 -28.79
N LYS A 266 -23.93 -135.28 -27.55
CA LYS A 266 -24.30 -136.54 -26.88
C LYS A 266 -25.39 -137.33 -27.62
N ARG A 267 -26.33 -136.64 -28.28
CA ARG A 267 -27.33 -137.28 -29.16
C ARG A 267 -26.67 -137.85 -30.42
N ALA A 268 -25.72 -137.13 -31.01
CA ALA A 268 -24.95 -137.62 -32.16
C ALA A 268 -24.12 -138.86 -31.79
N GLU A 269 -23.37 -138.84 -30.68
CA GLU A 269 -22.60 -139.99 -30.15
C GLU A 269 -23.50 -141.23 -29.95
N VAL A 270 -24.67 -141.06 -29.35
CA VAL A 270 -25.65 -142.17 -29.17
C VAL A 270 -26.18 -142.68 -30.52
N SER A 271 -26.35 -141.80 -31.51
CA SER A 271 -26.72 -142.20 -32.87
C SER A 271 -25.59 -142.93 -33.60
N GLU A 272 -24.33 -142.51 -33.46
CA GLU A 272 -23.16 -143.21 -34.02
C GLU A 272 -22.97 -144.59 -33.41
N VAL A 273 -23.12 -144.74 -32.09
CA VAL A 273 -23.11 -146.05 -31.42
C VAL A 273 -24.24 -146.95 -31.93
N THR A 274 -25.39 -146.37 -32.29
CA THR A 274 -26.52 -147.12 -32.86
C THR A 274 -26.24 -147.54 -34.32
N ILE A 275 -25.69 -146.64 -35.15
CA ILE A 275 -25.28 -146.91 -36.52
C ILE A 275 -24.15 -147.96 -36.55
N SER A 276 -23.18 -147.88 -35.64
CA SER A 276 -22.09 -148.85 -35.52
C SER A 276 -22.62 -150.26 -35.24
N LYS A 277 -23.56 -150.41 -34.28
CA LYS A 277 -24.25 -151.69 -34.02
C LYS A 277 -25.08 -152.20 -35.19
N GLN A 278 -25.68 -151.30 -35.99
CA GLN A 278 -26.36 -151.68 -37.23
C GLN A 278 -25.36 -152.18 -38.28
N ASN A 279 -24.20 -151.53 -38.41
CA ASN A 279 -23.12 -151.94 -39.33
C ASN A 279 -22.50 -153.28 -38.93
N GLU A 280 -22.25 -153.54 -37.63
CA GLU A 280 -21.82 -154.86 -37.13
C GLU A 280 -22.83 -155.95 -37.51
N LYS A 281 -24.13 -155.66 -37.38
CA LYS A 281 -25.20 -156.61 -37.72
C LYS A 281 -25.33 -156.85 -39.24
N ILE A 282 -25.07 -155.82 -40.07
CA ILE A 282 -24.96 -155.96 -41.53
C ILE A 282 -23.73 -156.82 -41.88
N LEU A 283 -22.60 -156.64 -41.20
CA LEU A 283 -21.37 -157.40 -41.41
C LEU A 283 -21.55 -158.89 -41.05
N GLN A 284 -22.29 -159.20 -39.98
CA GLN A 284 -22.69 -160.57 -39.63
C GLN A 284 -23.52 -161.21 -40.76
N LEU A 285 -24.58 -160.55 -41.21
CA LEU A 285 -25.44 -161.02 -42.31
C LEU A 285 -24.67 -161.18 -43.64
N GLN A 286 -23.66 -160.34 -43.91
CA GLN A 286 -22.79 -160.48 -45.08
C GLN A 286 -21.88 -161.70 -45.00
N ASN A 287 -21.41 -162.08 -43.81
CA ASN A 287 -20.60 -163.29 -43.61
C ASN A 287 -21.45 -164.56 -43.71
N GLU A 288 -22.64 -164.59 -43.09
CA GLU A 288 -23.60 -165.69 -43.24
C GLU A 288 -24.00 -165.91 -44.72
N SER A 289 -24.21 -164.83 -45.47
CA SER A 289 -24.51 -164.88 -46.92
C SER A 289 -23.33 -165.43 -47.75
N LYS A 290 -22.09 -165.25 -47.28
CA LYS A 290 -20.88 -165.79 -47.92
C LYS A 290 -20.76 -167.30 -47.77
N GLU A 291 -20.93 -167.82 -46.56
CA GLU A 291 -20.81 -169.25 -46.26
C GLU A 291 -21.87 -170.07 -47.03
N ASN A 292 -23.10 -169.55 -47.13
CA ASN A 292 -24.17 -170.17 -47.92
C ASN A 292 -23.84 -170.24 -49.44
N LEU A 293 -23.13 -169.25 -49.99
CA LEU A 293 -22.73 -169.23 -51.40
C LEU A 293 -21.63 -170.27 -51.71
N GLU A 294 -20.74 -170.52 -50.75
CA GLU A 294 -19.61 -171.44 -50.90
C GLU A 294 -20.02 -172.92 -50.79
N GLN A 295 -21.07 -173.22 -50.01
CA GLN A 295 -21.70 -174.54 -50.01
C GLN A 295 -22.39 -174.85 -51.36
N PHE A 296 -23.18 -173.91 -51.89
CA PHE A 296 -23.93 -174.09 -53.15
C PHE A 296 -23.05 -174.35 -54.39
N GLN A 297 -21.78 -173.90 -54.38
CA GLN A 297 -20.87 -174.13 -55.51
C GLN A 297 -20.19 -175.52 -55.51
N ASN A 298 -20.04 -176.16 -54.35
CA ASN A 298 -19.31 -177.43 -54.24
C ASN A 298 -20.13 -178.66 -54.64
N GLU A 299 -21.44 -178.70 -54.39
CA GLU A 299 -22.28 -179.84 -54.79
C GLU A 299 -22.60 -179.86 -56.28
N LYS A 300 -22.55 -178.70 -56.96
CA LYS A 300 -22.99 -178.53 -58.35
C LYS A 300 -22.04 -179.08 -59.43
N GLN A 301 -20.82 -179.49 -59.07
CA GLN A 301 -19.78 -179.86 -60.05
C GLN A 301 -19.53 -181.37 -60.24
N ARG A 302 -20.32 -182.26 -59.61
CA ARG A 302 -20.03 -183.71 -59.58
C ARG A 302 -21.01 -184.63 -60.31
N ALA A 303 -22.06 -184.10 -60.93
CA ALA A 303 -23.03 -184.85 -61.73
C ALA A 303 -22.92 -184.47 -63.22
N ASP A 304 -22.17 -185.28 -63.97
CA ASP A 304 -22.21 -185.50 -65.42
C ASP A 304 -22.06 -184.27 -66.37
N ARG A 305 -21.09 -184.21 -67.27
CA ARG A 305 -20.05 -185.15 -67.72
C ARG A 305 -20.43 -186.41 -68.50
N GLU A 306 -21.62 -186.45 -69.11
CA GLU A 306 -21.81 -187.04 -70.45
C GLU A 306 -22.98 -186.30 -71.14
N SER A 307 -22.72 -185.48 -72.18
CA SER A 307 -22.71 -185.88 -73.60
C SER A 307 -24.10 -186.28 -74.11
N LYS A 308 -24.75 -185.71 -75.13
CA LYS A 308 -24.46 -184.70 -76.17
C LYS A 308 -25.64 -184.79 -77.18
N SER A 309 -25.84 -183.81 -78.06
CA SER A 309 -26.55 -183.95 -79.36
C SER A 309 -28.10 -183.98 -79.43
N LYS A 310 -28.66 -182.83 -79.85
CA LYS A 310 -29.67 -182.62 -80.92
C LYS A 310 -31.15 -183.00 -80.75
N GLN A 311 -31.98 -181.95 -80.68
CA GLN A 311 -33.18 -181.66 -81.51
C GLN A 311 -33.51 -180.18 -81.19
N ASP A 312 -33.29 -179.16 -82.03
CA ASP A 312 -33.13 -179.00 -83.49
C ASP A 312 -34.39 -179.25 -84.34
N GLU A 313 -35.13 -178.16 -84.61
CA GLU A 313 -35.64 -177.73 -85.94
C GLU A 313 -36.15 -176.27 -85.76
N GLU A 314 -35.31 -175.25 -85.55
CA GLU A 314 -34.15 -174.72 -86.29
C GLU A 314 -34.53 -173.60 -87.30
N SER A 315 -33.78 -172.49 -87.26
CA SER A 315 -33.94 -171.34 -88.17
C SER A 315 -33.15 -171.49 -89.48
N ARG A 316 -33.79 -171.22 -90.63
CA ARG A 316 -33.20 -170.73 -91.90
C ARG A 316 -34.34 -170.11 -92.75
N ARG A 317 -34.15 -169.09 -93.61
CA ARG A 317 -33.06 -168.11 -93.90
C ARG A 317 -33.72 -166.94 -94.66
N LYS A 318 -33.46 -165.68 -94.30
CA LYS A 318 -32.46 -164.75 -94.88
C LYS A 318 -32.70 -164.27 -96.33
N ASP A 319 -32.76 -162.94 -96.42
CA ASP A 319 -32.16 -162.03 -97.42
C ASP A 319 -32.77 -161.86 -98.84
N ALA A 320 -33.07 -160.59 -99.14
CA ALA A 320 -32.96 -159.86 -100.43
C ALA A 320 -34.10 -159.85 -101.49
N GLU A 321 -34.17 -158.67 -102.14
CA GLU A 321 -34.89 -158.25 -103.37
C GLU A 321 -36.40 -157.91 -103.39
N LYS A 322 -36.67 -156.77 -104.04
CA LYS A 322 -37.91 -156.27 -104.69
C LYS A 322 -39.21 -156.10 -103.87
N GLU A 323 -39.39 -154.87 -103.40
CA GLU A 323 -40.55 -153.98 -103.67
C GLU A 323 -41.89 -154.65 -104.04
N ASN A 324 -42.82 -154.68 -103.07
CA ASN A 324 -44.26 -154.73 -103.35
C ASN A 324 -45.08 -154.07 -102.21
N TYR A 325 -46.37 -153.84 -102.46
CA TYR A 325 -47.30 -152.99 -101.72
C TYR A 325 -47.95 -153.64 -100.48
N SER A 326 -48.61 -152.78 -99.68
CA SER A 326 -49.87 -153.04 -98.95
C SER A 326 -49.89 -153.64 -97.52
N LEU A 327 -49.86 -152.73 -96.54
CA LEU A 327 -50.86 -152.54 -95.45
C LEU A 327 -51.06 -153.56 -94.30
N LYS A 328 -51.34 -152.97 -93.12
CA LYS A 328 -51.73 -153.55 -91.81
C LYS A 328 -50.63 -154.39 -91.11
N GLU A 329 -50.51 -154.38 -89.78
CA GLU A 329 -51.28 -153.74 -88.69
C GLU A 329 -50.28 -153.36 -87.54
N GLN A 330 -50.45 -152.31 -86.73
CA GLN A 330 -51.58 -151.41 -86.49
C GLN A 330 -51.09 -149.96 -86.27
N ASN A 331 -51.70 -148.99 -86.94
CA ASN A 331 -51.60 -147.57 -86.61
C ASN A 331 -52.99 -146.95 -86.83
N TRP A 332 -53.60 -146.43 -85.77
CA TRP A 332 -54.90 -145.73 -85.84
C TRP A 332 -54.99 -144.71 -84.68
N ILE A 333 -54.21 -143.63 -84.69
CA ILE A 333 -54.19 -142.44 -85.57
C ILE A 333 -55.07 -141.30 -85.02
N LEU A 334 -54.49 -140.10 -85.18
CA LEU A 334 -55.03 -138.74 -85.13
C LEU A 334 -56.52 -138.56 -85.51
N GLN A 335 -57.13 -137.52 -84.94
CA GLN A 335 -57.85 -136.46 -85.67
C GLN A 335 -58.76 -136.86 -86.87
N ARG A 336 -60.09 -136.81 -86.68
CA ARG A 336 -61.01 -135.95 -87.48
C ARG A 336 -62.45 -136.00 -86.92
N GLU A 337 -63.30 -135.10 -87.42
CA GLU A 337 -64.74 -135.00 -87.14
C GLU A 337 -65.08 -134.88 -85.64
N ASN A 338 -65.16 -133.69 -85.04
CA ASN A 338 -65.81 -132.46 -85.50
C ASN A 338 -67.19 -132.70 -86.15
N GLU A 339 -68.24 -132.38 -85.40
CA GLU A 339 -69.61 -132.13 -85.89
C GLU A 339 -70.24 -133.21 -86.79
N ARG A 340 -70.85 -134.22 -86.16
CA ARG A 340 -72.11 -134.77 -86.69
C ARG A 340 -73.05 -135.27 -85.60
N MET A 341 -74.03 -134.42 -85.25
CA MET A 341 -75.19 -134.69 -84.39
C MET A 341 -74.84 -135.08 -82.93
N LYS A 342 -75.12 -134.29 -81.89
CA LYS A 342 -76.14 -133.24 -81.69
C LYS A 342 -77.60 -133.69 -81.86
N TYR A 343 -77.88 -135.00 -81.93
CA TYR A 343 -79.26 -135.51 -81.82
C TYR A 343 -79.42 -136.97 -81.34
N GLU A 344 -78.65 -137.40 -80.32
CA GLU A 344 -79.00 -138.63 -79.56
C GLU A 344 -78.47 -138.66 -78.10
N ASN A 345 -77.99 -137.56 -77.50
CA ASN A 345 -78.83 -136.53 -76.85
C ASN A 345 -80.00 -137.03 -75.94
N CYS A 346 -80.06 -138.31 -75.52
CA CYS A 346 -81.15 -138.77 -74.65
C CYS A 346 -80.88 -139.97 -73.70
N ARG A 347 -79.67 -140.17 -73.18
CA ARG A 347 -79.47 -141.01 -71.96
C ARG A 347 -78.16 -140.73 -71.20
N ILE A 348 -78.29 -140.56 -69.88
CA ILE A 348 -77.24 -140.73 -68.83
C ILE A 348 -76.01 -139.80 -69.00
N LYS A 349 -75.78 -138.73 -68.23
CA LYS A 349 -76.48 -138.14 -67.07
C LYS A 349 -76.71 -139.05 -65.84
N GLU A 350 -75.72 -139.83 -65.43
CA GLU A 350 -75.67 -140.44 -64.09
C GLU A 350 -74.26 -140.99 -63.74
N LYS A 351 -73.35 -140.12 -63.23
CA LYS A 351 -72.18 -140.40 -62.34
C LYS A 351 -71.17 -139.22 -62.27
N PHE A 352 -71.43 -138.23 -61.40
CA PHE A 352 -70.49 -137.29 -60.71
C PHE A 352 -69.52 -136.41 -61.58
N GLY A 353 -69.06 -135.21 -61.21
CA GLY A 353 -69.25 -134.33 -60.02
C GLY A 353 -67.90 -133.97 -59.35
N GLU A 354 -67.55 -132.71 -59.00
CA GLU A 354 -68.18 -131.38 -59.19
C GLU A 354 -67.17 -130.23 -58.83
N LYS A 355 -67.30 -129.01 -59.41
CA LYS A 355 -66.56 -127.72 -59.10
C LYS A 355 -65.03 -127.71 -59.36
N THR A 356 -64.38 -126.62 -59.79
CA THR A 356 -64.79 -125.28 -60.30
C THR A 356 -65.39 -124.26 -59.31
N VAL A 357 -64.54 -123.57 -58.52
CA VAL A 357 -64.80 -122.24 -57.90
C VAL A 357 -63.51 -121.40 -57.74
N ASP A 358 -62.41 -121.99 -57.28
CA ASP A 358 -61.35 -121.23 -56.57
C ASP A 358 -60.43 -120.31 -57.41
N GLU A 359 -60.40 -120.43 -58.74
CA GLU A 359 -59.38 -119.79 -59.58
C GLU A 359 -59.61 -118.29 -59.85
N GLU A 360 -60.86 -117.80 -59.78
CA GLU A 360 -61.16 -116.38 -60.07
C GLU A 360 -60.87 -115.42 -58.90
N MET A 361 -60.64 -115.95 -57.69
CA MET A 361 -60.54 -115.13 -56.47
C MET A 361 -59.14 -114.51 -56.23
N GLN A 362 -58.08 -115.01 -56.88
CA GLN A 362 -56.70 -114.51 -56.66
C GLN A 362 -56.32 -113.25 -57.47
N MET A 363 -57.07 -112.90 -58.51
CA MET A 363 -56.71 -111.78 -59.41
C MET A 363 -57.02 -110.39 -58.84
N ILE A 364 -57.93 -110.28 -57.86
CA ILE A 364 -58.41 -108.97 -57.36
C ILE A 364 -57.51 -108.44 -56.22
N GLU A 365 -57.06 -109.29 -55.30
CA GLU A 365 -56.39 -108.88 -54.07
C GLU A 365 -55.01 -108.21 -54.27
N SER A 366 -54.35 -108.45 -55.42
CA SER A 366 -53.02 -107.89 -55.71
C SER A 366 -53.05 -106.40 -56.09
N VAL A 367 -54.16 -105.91 -56.64
CA VAL A 367 -54.27 -104.55 -57.21
C VAL A 367 -54.57 -103.49 -56.15
N GLU A 368 -55.25 -103.85 -55.06
CA GLU A 368 -55.55 -102.92 -53.96
C GLU A 368 -54.33 -102.70 -53.07
N LYS A 369 -53.62 -103.78 -52.69
CA LYS A 369 -52.37 -103.72 -51.90
C LYS A 369 -51.28 -102.84 -52.53
N GLN A 370 -51.28 -102.67 -53.86
CA GLN A 370 -50.31 -101.82 -54.54
C GLN A 370 -50.67 -100.32 -54.52
N LYS A 371 -51.92 -99.94 -54.19
CA LYS A 371 -52.37 -98.53 -54.14
C LYS A 371 -52.22 -97.92 -52.75
N ASP A 372 -52.52 -98.66 -51.68
CA ASP A 372 -52.45 -98.12 -50.31
C ASP A 372 -51.03 -97.69 -49.92
N GLY A 373 -50.00 -98.43 -50.36
CA GLY A 373 -48.60 -98.07 -50.10
C GLY A 373 -48.18 -96.70 -50.67
N GLN A 374 -48.73 -96.31 -51.83
CA GLN A 374 -48.48 -94.99 -52.42
C GLN A 374 -49.23 -93.88 -51.67
N ILE A 375 -50.45 -94.16 -51.22
CA ILE A 375 -51.27 -93.23 -50.43
C ILE A 375 -50.63 -92.96 -49.06
N GLN A 376 -50.00 -93.96 -48.43
CA GLN A 376 -49.36 -93.80 -47.13
C GLN A 376 -48.08 -92.94 -47.20
N SER A 377 -47.21 -93.17 -48.19
CA SER A 377 -46.02 -92.34 -48.41
C SER A 377 -46.39 -90.86 -48.65
N LEU A 378 -47.36 -90.59 -49.54
CA LEU A 378 -47.80 -89.22 -49.83
C LEU A 378 -48.40 -88.51 -48.60
N LYS A 379 -49.09 -89.24 -47.71
CA LYS A 379 -49.59 -88.67 -46.44
C LYS A 379 -48.47 -88.27 -45.48
N GLU A 380 -47.45 -89.10 -45.34
CA GLU A 380 -46.32 -88.78 -44.45
C GLU A 380 -45.54 -87.55 -44.95
N ASP A 381 -45.32 -87.43 -46.25
CA ASP A 381 -44.56 -86.31 -46.81
C ASP A 381 -45.36 -85.00 -46.80
N ILE A 382 -46.68 -85.04 -47.07
CA ILE A 382 -47.58 -83.90 -46.83
C ILE A 382 -47.58 -83.49 -45.36
N THR A 383 -47.56 -84.44 -44.42
CA THR A 383 -47.51 -84.13 -42.98
C THR A 383 -46.20 -83.44 -42.61
N LYS A 384 -45.05 -83.95 -43.09
CA LYS A 384 -43.73 -83.31 -42.88
C LYS A 384 -43.68 -81.90 -43.45
N GLU A 385 -44.22 -81.68 -44.66
CA GLU A 385 -44.25 -80.36 -45.31
C GLU A 385 -45.16 -79.36 -44.58
N GLN A 386 -46.30 -79.81 -44.05
CA GLN A 386 -47.18 -78.99 -43.22
C GLN A 386 -46.50 -78.59 -41.89
N ASP A 387 -45.84 -79.54 -41.24
CA ASP A 387 -45.10 -79.32 -39.99
C ASP A 387 -43.89 -78.38 -40.17
N GLN A 388 -43.24 -78.43 -41.34
CA GLN A 388 -42.19 -77.48 -41.70
C GLN A 388 -42.77 -76.09 -41.98
N LYS A 389 -43.82 -75.98 -42.80
CA LYS A 389 -44.48 -74.70 -43.09
C LYS A 389 -45.03 -74.02 -41.84
N LYS A 390 -45.51 -74.80 -40.86
CA LYS A 390 -45.94 -74.29 -39.56
C LYS A 390 -44.77 -73.69 -38.76
N ARG A 391 -43.64 -74.42 -38.65
CA ARG A 391 -42.41 -73.90 -38.00
C ARG A 391 -41.89 -72.64 -38.68
N GLU A 392 -41.87 -72.61 -40.01
CA GLU A 392 -41.50 -71.42 -40.78
C GLU A 392 -42.45 -70.23 -40.57
N GLN A 393 -43.74 -70.46 -40.30
CA GLN A 393 -44.69 -69.39 -39.94
C GLN A 393 -44.47 -68.89 -38.50
N GLU A 394 -44.27 -69.80 -37.54
CA GLU A 394 -43.99 -69.46 -36.13
C GLU A 394 -42.65 -68.69 -35.98
N GLU A 395 -41.63 -69.06 -36.76
CA GLU A 395 -40.35 -68.35 -36.82
C GLU A 395 -40.49 -66.96 -37.48
N LYS A 396 -41.20 -66.85 -38.61
CA LYS A 396 -41.52 -65.56 -39.24
C LYS A 396 -42.33 -64.64 -38.31
N LEU A 397 -43.22 -65.19 -37.49
CA LEU A 397 -43.98 -64.43 -36.50
C LEU A 397 -43.06 -63.88 -35.40
N ARG A 398 -42.19 -64.72 -34.81
CA ARG A 398 -41.18 -64.27 -33.83
C ARG A 398 -40.28 -63.18 -34.38
N ILE A 399 -39.76 -63.34 -35.60
CA ILE A 399 -38.90 -62.33 -36.25
C ILE A 399 -39.67 -61.02 -36.47
N GLY A 400 -40.97 -61.09 -36.80
CA GLY A 400 -41.84 -59.92 -36.92
C GLY A 400 -42.05 -59.17 -35.60
N GLU A 401 -42.27 -59.90 -34.49
CA GLU A 401 -42.39 -59.31 -33.14
C GLU A 401 -41.08 -58.68 -32.65
N GLU A 402 -39.95 -59.38 -32.85
CA GLU A 402 -38.60 -58.89 -32.50
C GLU A 402 -38.29 -57.57 -33.26
N LEU A 403 -38.55 -57.55 -34.57
CA LEU A 403 -38.36 -56.37 -35.41
C LEU A 403 -39.28 -55.20 -35.03
N GLN A 404 -40.49 -55.48 -34.53
CA GLN A 404 -41.39 -54.44 -34.03
C GLN A 404 -40.93 -53.86 -32.69
N ARG A 405 -40.50 -54.72 -31.74
CA ARG A 405 -39.87 -54.25 -30.48
C ARG A 405 -38.66 -53.37 -30.76
N GLN A 406 -37.79 -53.81 -31.68
CA GLN A 406 -36.60 -53.06 -32.05
C GLN A 406 -36.94 -51.70 -32.72
N LYS A 407 -38.03 -51.59 -33.47
CA LYS A 407 -38.53 -50.30 -33.98
C LYS A 407 -39.03 -49.39 -32.85
N ASP A 408 -39.83 -49.92 -31.93
CA ASP A 408 -40.41 -49.15 -30.84
C ASP A 408 -39.32 -48.65 -29.87
N GLU A 409 -38.28 -49.46 -29.65
CA GLU A 409 -37.09 -49.08 -28.87
C GLU A 409 -36.25 -48.00 -29.57
N ASN A 410 -35.97 -48.16 -30.88
CA ASN A 410 -35.31 -47.12 -31.67
C ASN A 410 -36.09 -45.78 -31.66
N GLN A 411 -37.43 -45.82 -31.68
CA GLN A 411 -38.25 -44.61 -31.56
C GLN A 411 -38.14 -43.95 -30.17
N ARG A 412 -38.06 -44.74 -29.09
CA ARG A 412 -37.82 -44.23 -27.73
C ARG A 412 -36.45 -43.56 -27.64
N GLN A 413 -35.40 -44.22 -28.11
CA GLN A 413 -34.04 -43.68 -28.13
C GLN A 413 -33.95 -42.38 -28.96
N GLN A 414 -34.60 -42.30 -30.13
CA GLN A 414 -34.66 -41.06 -30.91
C GLN A 414 -35.40 -39.91 -30.20
N LEU A 415 -36.47 -40.21 -29.45
CA LEU A 415 -37.20 -39.20 -28.67
C LEU A 415 -36.37 -38.70 -27.48
N GLU A 416 -35.61 -39.59 -26.84
CA GLU A 416 -34.73 -39.28 -25.71
C GLU A 416 -33.52 -38.45 -26.14
N ILE A 417 -32.87 -38.82 -27.26
CA ILE A 417 -31.81 -38.02 -27.90
C ILE A 417 -32.31 -36.61 -28.24
N ARG A 418 -33.55 -36.46 -28.75
CA ARG A 418 -34.14 -35.15 -29.05
C ARG A 418 -34.34 -34.30 -27.79
N ARG A 419 -34.84 -34.90 -26.70
CA ARG A 419 -34.98 -34.19 -25.41
C ARG A 419 -33.64 -33.73 -24.86
N ALA A 420 -32.62 -34.59 -24.90
CA ALA A 420 -31.26 -34.24 -24.47
C ALA A 420 -30.67 -33.09 -25.32
N GLN A 421 -30.93 -33.08 -26.64
CA GLN A 421 -30.53 -31.96 -27.52
C GLN A 421 -31.26 -30.66 -27.18
N GLU A 422 -32.58 -30.70 -26.93
CA GLU A 422 -33.37 -29.53 -26.52
C GLU A 422 -32.95 -28.98 -25.14
N GLU A 423 -32.50 -29.82 -24.21
CA GLU A 423 -31.97 -29.38 -22.91
C GLU A 423 -30.56 -28.81 -23.03
N LEU A 424 -29.67 -29.45 -23.80
CA LEU A 424 -28.32 -28.94 -24.08
C LEU A 424 -28.37 -27.56 -24.78
N GLU A 425 -29.34 -27.34 -25.67
CA GLU A 425 -29.52 -26.04 -26.32
C GLU A 425 -30.11 -24.98 -25.36
N LYS A 426 -30.97 -25.36 -24.40
CA LYS A 426 -31.42 -24.45 -23.32
C LYS A 426 -30.25 -24.05 -22.42
N GLU A 427 -29.44 -25.01 -21.96
CA GLU A 427 -28.26 -24.75 -21.13
C GLU A 427 -27.27 -23.84 -21.88
N ARG A 428 -27.00 -24.12 -23.15
CA ARG A 428 -26.12 -23.30 -24.00
C ARG A 428 -26.62 -21.86 -24.13
N ASN A 429 -27.92 -21.66 -24.32
CA ASN A 429 -28.53 -20.33 -24.41
C ASN A 429 -28.50 -19.57 -23.06
N GLU A 430 -28.68 -20.26 -21.93
CA GLU A 430 -28.55 -19.66 -20.60
C GLU A 430 -27.09 -19.29 -20.29
N LYS A 431 -26.15 -20.19 -20.59
CA LYS A 431 -24.70 -19.96 -20.48
C LYS A 431 -24.24 -18.76 -21.32
N GLN A 432 -24.76 -18.61 -22.54
CA GLN A 432 -24.51 -17.44 -23.39
C GLN A 432 -24.99 -16.13 -22.73
N ARG A 433 -26.19 -16.12 -22.14
CA ARG A 433 -26.72 -14.95 -21.40
C ARG A 433 -25.88 -14.62 -20.15
N LEU A 434 -25.37 -15.63 -19.45
CA LEU A 434 -24.46 -15.45 -18.32
C LEU A 434 -23.12 -14.83 -18.76
N VAL A 435 -22.55 -15.27 -19.88
CA VAL A 435 -21.33 -14.67 -20.46
C VAL A 435 -21.54 -13.20 -20.83
N GLU A 436 -22.64 -12.86 -21.52
CA GLU A 436 -22.97 -11.46 -21.82
C GLU A 436 -23.14 -10.59 -20.58
N ARG A 437 -23.75 -11.15 -19.52
CA ARG A 437 -23.94 -10.45 -18.24
C ARG A 437 -22.61 -10.24 -17.51
N ALA A 438 -21.70 -11.22 -17.57
CA ALA A 438 -20.35 -11.11 -17.02
C ALA A 438 -19.54 -10.03 -17.77
N GLN A 439 -19.54 -10.03 -19.10
CA GLN A 439 -18.85 -9.01 -19.92
C GLN A 439 -19.34 -7.59 -19.63
N LYS A 440 -20.66 -7.39 -19.49
CA LYS A 440 -21.25 -6.09 -19.12
C LYS A 440 -20.86 -5.65 -17.70
N ALA A 441 -20.71 -6.60 -16.76
CA ALA A 441 -20.22 -6.31 -15.42
C ALA A 441 -18.72 -5.95 -15.41
N GLU A 442 -17.90 -6.70 -16.15
CA GLU A 442 -16.45 -6.47 -16.29
C GLU A 442 -16.17 -5.09 -16.92
N GLU A 443 -16.88 -4.71 -17.98
CA GLU A 443 -16.75 -3.37 -18.58
C GLU A 443 -17.16 -2.26 -17.59
N THR A 444 -18.17 -2.50 -16.76
CA THR A 444 -18.62 -1.57 -15.72
C THR A 444 -17.54 -1.40 -14.64
N VAL A 445 -16.94 -2.50 -14.16
CA VAL A 445 -15.81 -2.47 -13.21
C VAL A 445 -14.63 -1.68 -13.80
N ARG A 446 -14.25 -1.97 -15.05
CA ARG A 446 -13.16 -1.29 -15.75
C ARG A 446 -13.37 0.22 -15.85
N ARG A 447 -14.60 0.69 -16.11
CA ARG A 447 -14.94 2.13 -16.11
C ARG A 447 -14.81 2.75 -14.71
N VAL A 448 -15.26 2.05 -13.66
CA VAL A 448 -15.15 2.52 -12.26
C VAL A 448 -13.69 2.62 -11.81
N GLU A 449 -12.83 1.67 -12.20
CA GLU A 449 -11.40 1.73 -11.88
C GLU A 449 -10.69 2.88 -12.59
N GLN A 450 -10.97 3.10 -13.88
CA GLN A 450 -10.45 4.27 -14.60
C GLN A 450 -10.87 5.60 -13.96
N GLU A 451 -12.10 5.71 -13.48
CA GLU A 451 -12.58 6.91 -12.78
C GLU A 451 -11.93 7.08 -11.39
N ARG A 452 -11.76 5.98 -10.64
CA ARG A 452 -11.04 5.94 -9.36
C ARG A 452 -9.60 6.45 -9.53
N ASP A 453 -8.90 5.95 -10.53
CA ASP A 453 -7.48 6.26 -10.71
C ASP A 453 -7.28 7.67 -11.27
N ARG A 454 -8.19 8.18 -12.12
CA ARG A 454 -8.25 9.60 -12.50
C ARG A 454 -8.48 10.51 -11.28
N LYS A 455 -9.41 10.18 -10.39
CA LYS A 455 -9.67 10.91 -9.14
C LYS A 455 -8.45 10.85 -8.18
N LYS A 456 -7.75 9.72 -8.14
CA LYS A 456 -6.50 9.54 -7.36
C LYS A 456 -5.38 10.43 -7.89
N GLN A 457 -5.22 10.54 -9.20
CA GLN A 457 -4.21 11.40 -9.81
C GLN A 457 -4.52 12.89 -9.59
N GLN A 458 -5.76 13.33 -9.80
CA GLN A 458 -6.19 14.70 -9.48
C GLN A 458 -5.88 15.11 -8.03
N LYS A 459 -6.15 14.23 -7.06
CA LYS A 459 -5.81 14.48 -5.65
C LYS A 459 -4.30 14.56 -5.40
N ASN A 460 -3.49 13.77 -6.10
CA ASN A 460 -2.03 13.85 -5.98
C ASN A 460 -1.49 15.18 -6.51
N ASP A 461 -2.01 15.67 -7.65
CA ASP A 461 -1.63 16.96 -8.23
C ASP A 461 -2.04 18.14 -7.33
N GLU A 462 -3.22 18.05 -6.71
CA GLU A 462 -3.71 19.02 -5.71
C GLU A 462 -2.84 19.03 -4.44
N ILE A 463 -2.53 17.85 -3.88
CA ILE A 463 -1.62 17.70 -2.74
C ILE A 463 -0.23 18.25 -3.06
N LYS A 464 0.26 18.10 -4.30
CA LYS A 464 1.54 18.68 -4.73
C LYS A 464 1.51 20.21 -4.68
N LYS A 465 0.50 20.85 -5.30
CA LYS A 465 0.35 22.32 -5.25
C LYS A 465 0.29 22.84 -3.82
N LEU A 466 -0.50 22.20 -2.96
CA LEU A 466 -0.63 22.58 -1.55
C LEU A 466 0.69 22.42 -0.76
N LYS A 467 1.60 21.51 -1.15
CA LYS A 467 2.96 21.46 -0.59
C LYS A 467 3.82 22.61 -1.09
N ASP A 468 3.86 22.82 -2.40
CA ASP A 468 4.66 23.88 -3.05
C ASP A 468 4.28 25.28 -2.53
N GLU A 469 3.01 25.51 -2.20
CA GLU A 469 2.50 26.72 -1.55
C GLU A 469 2.87 26.81 -0.06
N ASN A 470 2.76 25.72 0.69
CA ASN A 470 3.16 25.69 2.11
C ASN A 470 4.68 25.91 2.31
N GLU A 471 5.53 25.43 1.40
CA GLU A 471 6.97 25.71 1.46
C GLU A 471 7.30 27.19 1.21
N LYS A 472 6.63 27.83 0.25
CA LYS A 472 6.73 29.28 0.03
C LYS A 472 6.28 30.07 1.26
N MET A 473 5.13 29.70 1.84
CA MET A 473 4.59 30.34 3.05
C MET A 473 5.47 30.12 4.30
N LYS A 474 6.27 29.05 4.36
CA LYS A 474 7.28 28.85 5.41
C LYS A 474 8.50 29.76 5.25
N LYS A 475 9.02 29.91 4.02
CA LYS A 475 10.16 30.81 3.77
C LYS A 475 9.85 32.25 4.14
N ILE A 476 8.69 32.76 3.70
CA ILE A 476 8.22 34.13 3.96
C ILE A 476 8.04 34.44 5.47
N LYS A 477 7.90 33.43 6.34
CA LYS A 477 7.71 33.63 7.79
C LYS A 477 8.98 33.55 8.64
N ASN A 478 10.09 33.08 8.09
CA ASN A 478 11.30 32.73 8.85
C ASN A 478 12.48 33.70 8.66
N GLU A 479 12.35 34.62 7.70
CA GLU A 479 13.37 35.59 7.29
C GLU A 479 12.74 36.99 7.29
N ILE A 480 13.45 37.97 7.86
CA ILE A 480 13.09 39.39 7.81
C ILE A 480 14.22 40.13 7.12
N ASP A 481 13.98 40.65 5.92
CA ASP A 481 14.97 41.43 5.16
C ASP A 481 15.27 42.77 5.85
N ILE A 482 16.54 43.15 5.89
CA ILE A 482 17.06 44.35 6.56
C ILE A 482 17.64 45.29 5.48
N PRO A 483 17.31 46.60 5.48
CA PRO A 483 17.91 47.56 4.56
C PRO A 483 19.45 47.56 4.63
N ILE A 484 20.10 47.32 3.49
CA ILE A 484 21.57 47.29 3.40
C ILE A 484 22.11 48.73 3.40
N ALA A 485 22.73 49.14 4.50
CA ALA A 485 23.44 50.41 4.63
C ALA A 485 24.95 50.17 4.83
N ILE A 486 25.79 51.02 4.23
CA ILE A 486 27.25 50.84 4.15
C ILE A 486 27.97 52.01 4.84
N ILE A 487 28.91 51.69 5.72
CA ILE A 487 29.89 52.64 6.26
C ILE A 487 31.10 52.62 5.33
N ASN A 488 31.19 53.65 4.49
CA ASN A 488 32.30 53.85 3.55
C ASN A 488 33.40 54.72 4.21
N PRO A 489 34.58 54.15 4.55
CA PRO A 489 35.66 54.92 5.18
C PRO A 489 36.51 55.72 4.18
N ASP A 490 36.36 55.50 2.87
CA ASP A 490 37.15 56.16 1.82
C ASP A 490 36.28 56.54 0.60
N PRO A 491 35.37 57.54 0.72
CA PRO A 491 34.45 57.93 -0.34
C PRO A 491 35.07 58.33 -1.70
N PRO A 492 36.30 58.88 -1.78
CA PRO A 492 36.98 59.09 -3.06
C PRO A 492 37.35 57.78 -3.78
N GLU A 493 37.65 56.72 -3.04
CA GLU A 493 38.21 55.46 -3.56
C GLU A 493 37.16 54.35 -3.72
N ILE A 494 36.02 54.46 -3.05
CA ILE A 494 34.95 53.47 -3.02
C ILE A 494 33.64 54.07 -3.53
N GLU A 495 33.11 53.54 -4.64
CA GLU A 495 31.73 53.79 -5.06
C GLU A 495 30.76 52.83 -4.35
N VAL A 496 29.57 53.32 -4.01
CA VAL A 496 28.46 52.49 -3.53
C VAL A 496 27.22 52.86 -4.35
N ASN A 497 26.69 51.89 -5.10
CA ASN A 497 25.55 52.05 -5.98
C ASN A 497 24.39 51.16 -5.54
N ASP A 498 23.17 51.63 -5.74
CA ASP A 498 21.95 50.83 -5.59
C ASP A 498 21.72 49.98 -6.84
N ALA A 499 21.52 48.67 -6.65
CA ALA A 499 21.22 47.71 -7.70
C ALA A 499 19.84 47.10 -7.45
N ASP A 500 18.94 47.22 -8.42
CA ASP A 500 17.57 46.69 -8.43
C ASP A 500 16.71 47.02 -7.20
N GLY A 501 17.06 48.08 -6.46
CA GLY A 501 16.30 48.65 -5.34
C GLY A 501 16.53 47.98 -3.97
N GLU A 502 16.99 46.73 -3.95
CA GLU A 502 17.24 45.96 -2.71
C GLU A 502 18.72 45.63 -2.47
N MET A 503 19.55 45.57 -3.53
CA MET A 503 20.97 45.19 -3.44
C MET A 503 21.89 46.42 -3.42
N LYS A 504 23.07 46.28 -2.79
CA LYS A 504 24.14 47.30 -2.85
C LYS A 504 25.35 46.76 -3.60
N GLN A 505 25.80 47.49 -4.61
CA GLN A 505 27.09 47.25 -5.27
C GLN A 505 28.17 48.18 -4.72
N ILE A 506 29.32 47.61 -4.39
CA ILE A 506 30.53 48.30 -3.93
C ILE A 506 31.59 48.17 -5.02
N ILE A 507 32.20 49.28 -5.45
CA ILE A 507 33.19 49.30 -6.54
C ILE A 507 34.46 50.03 -6.10
N LEU A 508 35.64 49.41 -6.23
CA LEU A 508 36.93 50.07 -5.97
C LEU A 508 37.41 50.87 -7.18
N LYS A 509 37.74 52.15 -6.98
CA LYS A 509 38.24 53.08 -8.01
C LYS A 509 39.76 53.07 -8.17
N SER A 510 40.50 52.57 -7.19
CA SER A 510 41.95 52.36 -7.26
C SER A 510 42.37 51.01 -6.65
N GLY A 511 43.67 50.69 -6.74
CA GLY A 511 44.27 49.47 -6.21
C GLY A 511 44.71 49.56 -4.75
N LYS A 512 44.05 50.42 -3.96
CA LYS A 512 44.27 50.51 -2.50
C LYS A 512 43.47 49.41 -1.79
N THR A 513 44.10 48.77 -0.82
CA THR A 513 43.43 47.86 0.12
C THR A 513 42.35 48.63 0.89
N ASN A 514 41.12 48.14 0.83
CA ASN A 514 39.97 48.78 1.47
C ASN A 514 39.19 47.77 2.30
N THR A 515 38.87 48.15 3.54
CA THR A 515 38.03 47.38 4.46
C THR A 515 36.76 48.18 4.74
N ILE A 516 35.60 47.62 4.40
CA ILE A 516 34.31 48.31 4.40
C ILE A 516 33.38 47.59 5.37
N SER A 517 32.55 48.33 6.12
CA SER A 517 31.62 47.74 7.10
C SER A 517 30.17 48.02 6.71
N LEU A 518 29.27 47.07 6.96
CA LEU A 518 27.83 47.34 6.95
C LEU A 518 27.46 48.13 8.20
N ALA A 519 26.50 49.05 8.10
CA ALA A 519 26.05 49.88 9.21
C ALA A 519 25.17 49.12 10.22
N GLN A 520 24.61 47.97 9.83
CA GLN A 520 23.78 47.15 10.72
C GLN A 520 24.63 46.53 11.84
N VAL A 521 24.36 46.97 13.06
CA VAL A 521 24.91 46.37 14.28
C VAL A 521 24.24 45.02 14.53
N LEU A 522 25.03 43.97 14.72
CA LEU A 522 24.55 42.60 14.89
C LEU A 522 24.42 42.30 16.40
N GLU A 523 23.19 42.35 16.90
CA GLU A 523 22.86 42.08 18.31
C GLU A 523 21.50 41.40 18.46
N ASN A 524 21.37 40.55 19.49
CA ASN A 524 20.09 39.96 19.94
C ASN A 524 19.30 39.26 18.81
N GLY A 525 19.92 38.27 18.17
CA GLY A 525 19.31 37.36 17.19
C GLY A 525 20.31 36.81 16.20
N ILE A 526 19.78 36.14 15.17
CA ILE A 526 20.57 35.50 14.11
C ILE A 526 20.50 36.36 12.85
N TYR A 527 21.65 36.66 12.25
CA TYR A 527 21.80 37.58 11.12
C TYR A 527 22.55 36.91 9.98
N GLN A 528 22.09 37.11 8.75
CA GLN A 528 22.67 36.50 7.56
C GLN A 528 22.95 37.56 6.50
N MET A 529 24.14 37.53 5.91
CA MET A 529 24.53 38.38 4.78
C MET A 529 24.92 37.48 3.61
N GLU A 530 24.34 37.71 2.44
CA GLU A 530 24.69 37.06 1.17
C GLU A 530 25.33 38.08 0.22
N LEU A 531 26.46 37.71 -0.39
CA LEU A 531 27.16 38.56 -1.36
C LEU A 531 27.91 37.75 -2.42
N GLU A 532 28.33 38.43 -3.49
CA GLU A 532 29.13 37.88 -4.58
C GLU A 532 30.25 38.87 -4.97
N PHE A 533 31.42 38.35 -5.35
CA PHE A 533 32.53 39.17 -5.86
C PHE A 533 32.63 39.05 -7.38
N ASN A 534 32.37 40.14 -8.08
CA ASN A 534 32.39 40.22 -9.54
C ASN A 534 33.67 40.91 -10.04
N LYS A 535 34.10 40.56 -11.26
CA LYS A 535 35.30 41.08 -11.95
C LYS A 535 36.67 40.80 -11.27
N ASN A 536 36.72 39.98 -10.22
CA ASN A 536 37.96 39.46 -9.62
C ASN A 536 37.90 37.94 -9.57
N LYS A 537 38.47 37.27 -10.58
CA LYS A 537 38.39 35.80 -10.73
C LYS A 537 39.29 35.03 -9.76
N GLU A 538 40.28 35.69 -9.19
CA GLU A 538 41.39 35.01 -8.51
C GLU A 538 41.02 34.66 -7.06
N GLY A 539 40.36 35.58 -6.35
CA GLY A 539 40.08 35.42 -4.91
C GLY A 539 40.81 36.44 -4.03
N ASN A 540 41.18 37.59 -4.59
CA ASN A 540 41.90 38.67 -3.92
C ASN A 540 40.96 39.57 -3.09
N PHE A 541 40.28 38.97 -2.11
CA PHE A 541 39.29 39.61 -1.22
C PHE A 541 39.05 38.76 0.04
N ALA A 542 38.33 39.30 1.02
CA ALA A 542 37.87 38.59 2.21
C ALA A 542 36.52 39.13 2.73
N VAL A 543 35.84 38.35 3.58
CA VAL A 543 34.62 38.75 4.30
C VAL A 543 34.80 38.48 5.79
N GLY A 544 34.06 39.14 6.67
CA GLY A 544 34.22 38.86 8.09
C GLY A 544 33.36 39.70 9.02
N ILE A 545 33.85 39.86 10.25
CA ILE A 545 33.23 40.69 11.29
C ILE A 545 34.25 41.63 11.95
N VAL A 546 33.75 42.77 12.42
CA VAL A 546 34.49 43.77 13.23
C VAL A 546 33.74 44.05 14.54
N LYS A 547 34.44 44.33 15.64
CA LYS A 547 33.83 44.87 16.88
C LYS A 547 33.17 46.22 16.55
N ASP A 548 31.92 46.41 16.96
CA ASP A 548 31.13 47.61 16.62
C ASP A 548 31.82 48.92 17.12
N SER A 549 32.45 48.84 18.29
CA SER A 549 33.24 49.94 18.88
C SER A 549 34.53 50.30 18.13
N TYR A 550 34.92 49.57 17.10
CA TYR A 550 36.10 49.86 16.29
C TYR A 550 35.71 50.59 15.00
N ASN A 551 36.16 51.84 14.88
CA ASN A 551 36.06 52.62 13.64
C ASN A 551 37.22 52.24 12.72
N ILE A 552 36.91 51.83 11.49
CA ILE A 552 37.90 51.42 10.48
C ILE A 552 38.42 52.67 9.74
N PRO A 553 39.72 52.98 9.77
CA PRO A 553 40.28 54.10 9.01
C PRO A 553 40.23 53.92 7.47
N SER A 554 40.31 55.04 6.73
CA SER A 554 40.59 55.06 5.28
C SER A 554 41.85 54.25 4.95
N GLY A 555 41.85 53.55 3.80
CA GLY A 555 42.98 52.73 3.34
C GLY A 555 43.35 51.52 4.20
N THR A 556 42.54 51.15 5.21
CA THR A 556 42.89 50.07 6.16
C THR A 556 43.02 48.72 5.46
N ASN A 557 44.21 48.14 5.54
CA ASN A 557 44.43 46.71 5.29
C ASN A 557 44.02 45.89 6.52
N ALA A 558 42.93 45.13 6.44
CA ALA A 558 42.48 44.28 7.55
C ALA A 558 43.46 43.13 7.91
N TYR A 559 44.50 42.91 7.11
CA TYR A 559 45.59 41.98 7.41
C TYR A 559 46.78 42.61 8.15
N ASP A 560 46.79 43.93 8.43
CA ASP A 560 47.82 44.60 9.23
C ASP A 560 47.64 44.36 10.74
N ASN A 561 48.66 44.63 11.56
CA ASN A 561 48.63 44.24 12.98
C ASN A 561 47.61 45.01 13.83
N THR A 562 47.29 46.26 13.49
CA THR A 562 46.36 47.10 14.27
C THR A 562 44.90 46.66 14.15
N PRO A 563 44.33 46.42 12.94
CA PRO A 563 42.92 46.02 12.82
C PRO A 563 42.65 44.59 13.30
N GLN A 564 43.64 43.69 13.23
CA GLN A 564 43.53 42.27 13.59
C GLN A 564 43.08 41.98 15.03
N GLN A 565 43.17 42.94 15.95
CA GLN A 565 42.67 42.79 17.33
C GLN A 565 41.15 42.98 17.44
N HIS A 566 40.53 43.58 16.42
CA HIS A 566 39.12 43.94 16.38
C HIS A 566 38.34 43.22 15.26
N ILE A 567 39.03 42.43 14.43
CA ILE A 567 38.53 41.83 13.20
C ILE A 567 38.80 40.32 13.16
N ALA A 568 37.89 39.55 12.56
CA ALA A 568 38.15 38.21 12.05
C ALA A 568 37.72 38.13 10.57
N LEU A 569 38.57 37.54 9.74
CA LEU A 569 38.39 37.44 8.28
C LEU A 569 38.35 35.99 7.82
N PHE A 570 37.42 35.68 6.93
CA PHE A 570 37.40 34.52 6.05
C PHE A 570 37.93 34.92 4.68
N SER A 571 38.98 34.25 4.22
CA SER A 571 39.77 34.74 3.08
C SER A 571 39.41 34.04 1.77
N GLY A 572 39.42 34.79 0.67
CA GLY A 572 39.41 34.21 -0.66
C GLY A 572 40.64 33.35 -0.95
N LYS A 573 40.64 32.71 -2.13
CA LYS A 573 41.59 31.66 -2.48
C LYS A 573 43.07 32.10 -2.46
N GLU A 574 43.42 33.22 -3.07
CA GLU A 574 44.85 33.60 -3.24
C GLU A 574 45.53 34.11 -1.95
N TRP A 575 44.77 34.53 -0.93
CA TRP A 575 45.36 35.16 0.26
C TRP A 575 45.88 34.14 1.27
N ILE A 576 45.01 33.28 1.80
CA ILE A 576 45.36 32.16 2.68
C ILE A 576 44.47 30.93 2.40
N ASN A 577 44.02 30.77 1.14
CA ASN A 577 43.25 29.63 0.63
C ASN A 577 42.08 29.20 1.52
N GLY A 578 41.10 30.09 1.72
CA GLY A 578 39.94 29.85 2.59
C GLY A 578 40.21 30.09 4.07
N GLY A 579 41.49 30.14 4.48
CA GLY A 579 41.93 30.30 5.85
C GLY A 579 41.27 31.49 6.55
N VAL A 580 40.99 31.29 7.85
CA VAL A 580 40.34 32.28 8.70
C VAL A 580 41.40 32.92 9.61
N LYS A 581 41.49 34.26 9.60
CA LYS A 581 42.52 35.04 10.30
C LYS A 581 41.93 35.90 11.41
N HIS A 582 42.53 35.85 12.60
CA HIS A 582 42.18 36.66 13.77
C HIS A 582 43.39 36.79 14.72
N LYS A 583 43.67 37.98 15.29
CA LYS A 583 44.79 38.24 16.24
C LYS A 583 46.14 37.63 15.85
N GLY A 584 46.56 37.77 14.59
CA GLY A 584 47.82 37.21 14.07
C GLY A 584 47.74 35.74 13.66
N GLN A 585 46.77 34.98 14.18
CA GLN A 585 46.64 33.54 13.92
C GLN A 585 45.84 33.28 12.64
N VAL A 586 46.21 32.21 11.94
CA VAL A 586 45.54 31.71 10.72
C VAL A 586 45.16 30.26 10.94
N THR A 587 43.89 29.91 10.73
CA THR A 587 43.40 28.52 10.79
C THR A 587 42.89 28.06 9.43
N SER A 588 43.46 26.97 8.93
CA SER A 588 43.09 26.37 7.63
C SER A 588 42.09 25.23 7.79
N GLY A 589 41.20 25.09 6.81
CA GLY A 589 40.18 24.02 6.74
C GLY A 589 38.97 24.37 5.86
N ASN A 590 38.71 25.65 5.63
CA ASN A 590 37.69 26.11 4.68
C ASN A 590 38.20 26.05 3.24
N THR A 591 37.27 26.00 2.30
CA THR A 591 37.54 26.12 0.86
C THR A 591 37.82 27.57 0.49
N GLY A 592 38.91 27.83 -0.23
CA GLY A 592 39.22 29.16 -0.77
C GLY A 592 38.25 29.57 -1.87
N PHE A 593 37.44 30.59 -1.60
CA PHE A 593 36.41 31.08 -2.52
C PHE A 593 36.97 32.10 -3.53
N ILE A 594 36.35 32.13 -4.72
CA ILE A 594 36.74 32.92 -5.89
C ILE A 594 35.56 33.74 -6.44
N GLY A 595 35.81 34.54 -7.47
CA GLY A 595 34.80 35.42 -8.05
C GLY A 595 33.60 34.66 -8.64
N ASN A 596 32.45 35.33 -8.63
CA ASN A 596 31.14 34.85 -9.07
C ASN A 596 30.55 33.69 -8.22
N GLN A 597 31.14 33.33 -7.08
CA GLN A 597 30.54 32.42 -6.09
C GLN A 597 29.64 33.20 -5.11
N ILE A 598 28.60 32.54 -4.60
CA ILE A 598 27.71 33.09 -3.57
C ILE A 598 28.33 32.84 -2.19
N ILE A 599 28.71 33.91 -1.51
CA ILE A 599 29.36 33.90 -0.21
C ILE A 599 28.34 34.31 0.84
N LYS A 600 28.18 33.49 1.88
CA LYS A 600 27.23 33.72 2.96
C LYS A 600 27.94 33.76 4.30
N LEU A 601 27.68 34.79 5.10
CA LEU A 601 28.01 34.80 6.52
C LEU A 601 26.74 34.71 7.35
N GLU A 602 26.73 33.82 8.35
CA GLU A 602 25.67 33.71 9.36
C GLU A 602 26.27 33.99 10.74
N TYR A 603 25.73 35.00 11.42
CA TYR A 603 26.04 35.34 12.81
C TYR A 603 24.91 34.88 13.71
N ASP A 604 25.24 34.19 14.80
CA ASP A 604 24.30 33.76 15.83
C ASP A 604 24.73 34.37 17.17
N SER A 605 23.96 35.35 17.68
CA SER A 605 24.33 36.02 18.93
C SER A 605 24.06 35.21 20.20
N GLU A 606 23.27 34.13 20.13
CA GLU A 606 23.00 33.27 21.28
C GLU A 606 24.13 32.25 21.48
N LYS A 607 24.65 31.71 20.37
CA LYS A 607 25.88 30.88 20.37
C LYS A 607 27.16 31.73 20.43
N GLY A 608 27.08 33.00 20.04
CA GLY A 608 28.25 33.88 19.89
C GLY A 608 29.17 33.44 18.76
N THR A 609 28.62 32.98 17.64
CA THR A 609 29.37 32.41 16.51
C THR A 609 29.19 33.17 15.20
N VAL A 610 30.17 33.07 14.30
CA VAL A 610 30.03 33.45 12.88
C VAL A 610 30.55 32.34 11.97
N ILE A 611 29.71 31.92 11.02
CA ILE A 611 29.91 30.74 10.16
C ILE A 611 29.86 31.17 8.69
N LEU A 612 30.79 30.63 7.89
CA LEU A 612 30.88 30.84 6.44
C LEU A 612 30.17 29.73 5.67
N PHE A 613 29.51 30.10 4.57
CA PHE A 613 29.07 29.18 3.53
C PHE A 613 29.57 29.70 2.16
N VAL A 614 29.91 28.77 1.27
CA VAL A 614 30.34 29.06 -0.12
C VAL A 614 29.47 28.22 -1.05
N ASP A 615 28.77 28.87 -1.99
CA ASP A 615 27.74 28.27 -2.86
C ASP A 615 26.73 27.39 -2.09
N GLY A 616 26.34 27.88 -0.89
CA GLY A 616 25.42 27.19 0.03
C GLY A 616 26.05 26.13 0.92
N ILE A 617 27.31 25.72 0.70
CA ILE A 617 28.00 24.70 1.49
C ILE A 617 28.64 25.33 2.74
N GLN A 618 28.17 24.94 3.92
CA GLN A 618 28.76 25.33 5.21
C GLN A 618 30.23 24.92 5.30
N GLN A 619 31.09 25.81 5.80
CA GLN A 619 32.52 25.60 5.92
C GLN A 619 32.91 25.28 7.39
N PRO A 620 33.89 24.38 7.63
CA PRO A 620 34.14 23.81 8.97
C PRO A 620 34.89 24.72 9.95
N VAL A 621 35.66 25.71 9.47
CA VAL A 621 36.36 26.68 10.32
C VAL A 621 35.47 27.91 10.51
N TYR A 622 35.11 28.18 11.77
CA TYR A 622 34.22 29.27 12.16
C TYR A 622 34.77 30.07 13.34
N VAL A 623 34.18 31.23 13.64
CA VAL A 623 34.54 32.06 14.82
C VAL A 623 33.51 31.80 15.93
N GLN A 624 33.95 31.73 17.18
CA GLN A 624 33.09 31.58 18.35
C GLN A 624 33.55 32.45 19.54
N GLY A 625 32.70 32.53 20.57
CA GLY A 625 32.99 33.28 21.78
C GLY A 625 32.75 34.79 21.65
N ILE A 626 32.07 35.22 20.59
CA ILE A 626 31.66 36.62 20.36
C ILE A 626 30.63 37.00 21.43
N LYS A 627 30.88 38.09 22.17
CA LYS A 627 30.02 38.52 23.30
C LYS A 627 29.66 40.00 23.29
N GLU A 628 30.42 40.80 22.55
CA GLU A 628 30.10 42.19 22.23
C GLU A 628 29.40 42.31 20.88
N LYS A 629 28.84 43.49 20.61
CA LYS A 629 28.23 43.81 19.32
C LYS A 629 29.29 43.81 18.22
N VAL A 630 28.94 43.25 17.06
CA VAL A 630 29.79 43.20 15.87
C VAL A 630 29.05 43.72 14.65
N ARG A 631 29.78 44.03 13.57
CA ARG A 631 29.24 44.37 12.25
C ARG A 631 29.89 43.50 11.19
N PHE A 632 29.18 43.16 10.12
CA PHE A 632 29.80 42.52 8.96
C PHE A 632 30.78 43.46 8.26
N ILE A 633 31.84 42.90 7.70
CA ILE A 633 32.84 43.60 6.87
C ILE A 633 33.17 42.86 5.57
N ILE A 634 33.63 43.63 4.61
CA ILE A 634 34.11 43.21 3.28
C ILE A 634 35.49 43.82 3.07
N TYR A 635 36.44 43.03 2.57
CA TYR A 635 37.80 43.46 2.28
C TYR A 635 38.12 43.23 0.80
N MET A 636 38.60 44.26 0.11
CA MET A 636 38.86 44.27 -1.33
C MET A 636 40.18 44.99 -1.65
N VAL A 637 40.83 44.61 -2.75
CA VAL A 637 42.22 45.01 -3.06
C VAL A 637 42.37 45.70 -4.41
N HIS A 638 41.91 45.07 -5.49
CA HIS A 638 42.26 45.50 -6.86
C HIS A 638 41.25 46.50 -7.44
N THR A 639 41.74 47.43 -8.26
CA THR A 639 40.93 48.39 -9.03
C THR A 639 39.84 47.68 -9.85
N GLY A 640 38.62 48.20 -9.85
CA GLY A 640 37.51 47.68 -10.66
C GLY A 640 36.90 46.37 -10.15
N CYS A 641 37.33 45.86 -8.99
CA CYS A 641 36.59 44.84 -8.26
C CYS A 641 35.20 45.36 -7.90
N ILE A 642 34.18 44.50 -8.07
CA ILE A 642 32.81 44.78 -7.65
C ILE A 642 32.42 43.75 -6.58
N CYS A 643 31.78 44.18 -5.50
CA CYS A 643 31.08 43.29 -4.57
C CYS A 643 29.59 43.64 -4.60
N THR A 644 28.74 42.68 -4.93
CA THR A 644 27.27 42.84 -4.84
C THR A 644 26.83 42.20 -3.53
N ILE A 645 26.31 42.99 -2.58
CA ILE A 645 25.61 42.45 -1.41
C ILE A 645 24.17 42.19 -1.85
N ARG A 646 23.82 40.91 -1.89
CA ARG A 646 22.58 40.37 -2.47
C ARG A 646 21.43 40.39 -1.48
N SER A 647 21.70 40.16 -0.19
CA SER A 647 20.74 40.37 0.89
C SER A 647 21.42 40.54 2.26
N LEU A 648 20.69 41.16 3.18
CA LEU A 648 20.97 41.17 4.62
C LEU A 648 19.65 40.84 5.33
N LYS A 649 19.66 39.84 6.22
CA LYS A 649 18.45 39.27 6.83
C LYS A 649 18.61 39.06 8.32
N LYS A 650 17.52 39.19 9.08
CA LYS A 650 17.37 38.60 10.41
C LYS A 650 16.61 37.27 10.29
N LEU A 651 17.14 36.21 10.87
CA LEU A 651 16.54 34.87 10.83
C LEU A 651 15.84 34.56 12.15
N VAL A 652 14.76 33.78 12.07
CA VAL A 652 14.06 33.21 13.23
C VAL A 652 14.80 31.99 13.81
N ALA A 653 15.63 31.31 13.01
CA ALA A 653 16.39 30.12 13.38
C ALA A 653 17.70 30.06 12.56
N PRO A 654 18.76 29.38 13.05
CA PRO A 654 20.01 29.22 12.29
C PRO A 654 19.80 28.31 11.07
N THR A 655 20.53 28.56 9.99
CA THR A 655 20.64 27.60 8.87
C THR A 655 21.88 26.71 8.98
N SER A 656 22.81 27.06 9.87
CA SER A 656 23.98 26.27 10.25
C SER A 656 23.61 25.00 11.02
N GLY A 657 24.27 23.90 10.64
CA GLY A 657 24.24 22.60 11.32
C GLY A 657 25.63 22.20 11.81
N HIS A 658 25.82 20.92 12.10
CA HIS A 658 27.14 20.33 12.38
C HIS A 658 27.77 19.79 11.08
N VAL A 659 29.07 20.02 10.89
CA VAL A 659 29.87 19.49 9.77
C VAL A 659 31.15 18.79 10.26
N GLU A 660 31.68 17.87 9.46
CA GLU A 660 32.92 17.17 9.81
C GLU A 660 34.13 18.11 9.86
N ASN A 661 35.11 17.78 10.72
CA ASN A 661 36.38 18.51 10.87
C ASN A 661 36.24 19.97 11.35
N GLU A 662 35.16 20.29 12.07
CA GLU A 662 34.91 21.61 12.66
C GLU A 662 36.08 22.14 13.49
N LYS A 663 36.41 23.43 13.32
CA LYS A 663 37.44 24.16 14.09
C LYS A 663 36.94 25.55 14.45
N ALA A 664 36.79 25.79 15.74
CA ALA A 664 36.28 27.06 16.24
C ALA A 664 37.41 27.98 16.73
N ILE A 665 37.55 29.15 16.10
CA ILE A 665 38.48 30.21 16.49
C ILE A 665 37.86 31.04 17.62
N GLN A 666 38.62 31.31 18.68
CA GLN A 666 38.18 32.19 19.77
C GLN A 666 38.35 33.67 19.38
N TRP A 667 37.31 34.46 19.64
CA TRP A 667 37.22 35.92 19.44
C TRP A 667 37.90 36.77 20.54
#